data_AF-A0A5N5QJN2-F1
#
_entry.id   AF-A0A5N5QJN2-F1
#
_cell.length_a   1.000
_cell.length_b   1.000
_cell.length_c   1.000
_cell.angle_alpha   90.00
_cell.angle_beta   90.00
_cell.angle_gamma   90.00
#
_symmetry.space_group_name_H-M   'P 1'
#
loop_
_entity.id
_entity.type
_entity.pdbx_description
1 polymer ?
#
loop_
_entity_poly.entity_id
_entity_poly.type
_entity_poly.pdbx_seq_one_letter_code
_entity_poly.pdbx_strand_id
1 'polypeptide(L)'
;MTLSKIPFESCVHVGIQGGPLDSIRSTSPAESLQFTTEGRGQWVPIVSCKVSFTIREFSQAIDALVCFPERNSPLILRADIQYDSADVGTGELGLEGYCPVRVVRRVLCPRQPKRDRPLTQTCVYYAGESLSGSTDKSPSVLVLSPELSEEHPAPPFYHPAVAHLAIRYVANQESGSAGHVVIEVVRLVPDSGNGTFSERLVKTCVSLLEGVHRVGYGFANGYRKRVDHDTLVDKAEFQDLYLKMKEMHGGLTETWKEATDPQKHVFEDIGIATFLMLLWNSKYTSSSPPSQESDKKFPWSHFARPPGGFRDIGCGNGLLTHILVASGYEGFGIDLRARKSWSNFGPETESRLKVQALDFTSLSYDLSTRTFTGLPEFLHNQERMFLIGNHADELTPWMPLVAHAARADFISIPCCFWGLDGRFHAQKTKIMPGPSCSAQPSPDEPWELALADRLHSVLDGTANANSGAKKGTKQPSQYGRYMLWLARLQRCCGYQVEVEALRIPSTRNWAFAGISRTWKSDDELARVDEYVDGLVNQVRERGLFKTRRLEFAPNHHNPIFSLTMAASSARPTGMTLKRIQKEIKDIQKEDMGGIRLAPSDHSLFEWTGSLPGPEGSVYEGGEFHVEITLPPDYPFHSPRMKFKTKIYHMNINDQGGICLDILKTAWSPALSLYKVMLSLSSLLTDPNPNDPLVPAIAHEYVRRRKVHDSTARRWTTLHAKPITAPPPPPPPAPNPAPARSRTRTRGRAPNRDAIMVPDDSPPTASSHKRKRGGDEDRDDRSKRQSTGGAGSSRSGGAGSGPEVIVIDD
;
A
#
# COMPACT_ATOMS: atom_id res chain seq x y z
N MET A 1 5.62 -3.57 -0.32
CA MET A 1 5.28 -4.99 -0.12
C MET A 1 6.31 -5.64 0.77
N THR A 2 5.97 -5.94 2.02
CA THR A 2 6.74 -6.87 2.84
C THR A 2 6.36 -8.28 2.42
N LEU A 3 7.05 -8.79 1.39
CA LEU A 3 7.08 -10.24 1.12
C LEU A 3 7.63 -10.89 2.39
N SER A 4 6.76 -11.59 3.13
CA SER A 4 7.14 -12.21 4.38
C SER A 4 8.30 -13.18 4.16
N LYS A 5 9.34 -13.12 5.00
CA LYS A 5 10.47 -14.07 5.06
C LYS A 5 10.07 -15.54 5.37
N ILE A 6 8.78 -15.80 5.55
CA ILE A 6 8.23 -16.99 6.19
C ILE A 6 8.37 -18.30 5.40
N PRO A 7 8.21 -18.40 4.06
CA PRO A 7 8.23 -19.72 3.41
C PRO A 7 9.62 -20.37 3.42
N PHE A 8 10.68 -19.58 3.56
CA PHE A 8 12.04 -20.09 3.66
C PHE A 8 12.33 -20.64 5.07
N GLU A 9 12.01 -19.89 6.13
CA GLU A 9 12.30 -20.30 7.52
C GLU A 9 11.43 -21.47 8.02
N SER A 10 10.20 -21.65 7.52
CA SER A 10 9.28 -22.65 8.07
C SER A 10 9.37 -24.06 7.47
N CYS A 11 9.99 -24.21 6.29
CA CYS A 11 9.97 -25.48 5.53
C CYS A 11 11.29 -25.85 4.84
N VAL A 12 12.35 -25.04 4.96
CA VAL A 12 13.57 -25.21 4.17
C VAL A 12 14.79 -25.45 5.07
N HIS A 13 15.34 -26.67 5.03
CA HIS A 13 16.65 -26.94 5.60
C HIS A 13 17.73 -26.42 4.64
N VAL A 14 18.55 -25.47 5.13
CA VAL A 14 19.72 -24.96 4.41
C VAL A 14 20.95 -25.72 4.86
N GLY A 15 21.60 -26.44 3.95
CA GLY A 15 22.94 -27.00 4.20
C GLY A 15 23.98 -25.89 4.07
N ILE A 16 24.88 -25.74 5.05
CA ILE A 16 25.98 -24.76 5.02
C ILE A 16 27.31 -25.53 5.14
N GLN A 17 28.25 -25.30 4.23
CA GLN A 17 29.57 -25.92 4.29
C GLN A 17 30.58 -24.99 4.98
N GLY A 18 31.23 -25.46 6.06
CA GLY A 18 32.34 -24.75 6.73
C GLY A 18 32.06 -24.10 8.10
N GLY A 19 31.10 -24.59 8.89
CA GLY A 19 30.92 -24.19 10.30
C GLY A 19 31.94 -24.84 11.25
N PRO A 20 32.16 -24.31 12.46
CA PRO A 20 33.09 -24.87 13.45
C PRO A 20 32.46 -26.10 14.13
N LEU A 21 32.35 -27.20 13.42
CA LEU A 21 32.07 -28.54 13.95
C LEU A 21 32.40 -29.55 12.84
N ASP A 22 33.64 -30.04 12.89
CA ASP A 22 34.08 -31.24 12.19
C ASP A 22 33.18 -32.41 12.57
N SER A 23 32.23 -32.77 11.70
CA SER A 23 31.78 -34.17 11.45
C SER A 23 30.47 -34.24 10.64
N ILE A 24 30.39 -33.69 9.42
CA ILE A 24 29.35 -34.13 8.47
C ILE A 24 29.97 -34.23 7.07
N ARG A 25 30.04 -35.45 6.54
CA ARG A 25 30.42 -35.77 5.15
C ARG A 25 29.61 -34.90 4.17
N SER A 26 30.23 -34.50 3.06
CA SER A 26 29.64 -33.73 1.94
C SER A 26 28.11 -33.83 1.85
N THR A 27 27.41 -32.77 2.26
CA THR A 27 25.94 -32.67 2.23
C THR A 27 25.41 -31.99 0.96
N SER A 28 26.29 -31.68 -0.02
CA SER A 28 25.84 -31.10 -1.29
C SER A 28 25.01 -32.12 -2.06
N PRO A 29 23.83 -31.76 -2.58
CA PRO A 29 22.97 -32.67 -3.34
C PRO A 29 23.53 -33.03 -4.73
N ALA A 30 24.66 -32.45 -5.13
CA ALA A 30 25.37 -32.75 -6.38
C ALA A 30 26.87 -32.49 -6.27
N GLU A 31 27.65 -33.11 -7.18
CA GLU A 31 29.06 -32.81 -7.38
C GLU A 31 29.25 -31.35 -7.81
N SER A 32 30.37 -30.75 -7.38
CA SER A 32 30.70 -29.35 -7.67
C SER A 32 30.96 -29.14 -9.16
N LEU A 33 30.64 -27.94 -9.66
CA LEU A 33 30.93 -27.56 -11.03
C LEU A 33 32.43 -27.69 -11.36
N GLN A 34 32.74 -28.01 -12.61
CA GLN A 34 34.11 -28.08 -13.12
C GLN A 34 34.24 -27.21 -14.38
N PHE A 35 35.42 -26.63 -14.58
CA PHE A 35 35.73 -25.87 -15.80
C PHE A 35 36.12 -26.82 -16.93
N THR A 36 35.74 -26.51 -18.18
CA THR A 36 36.18 -27.27 -19.36
C THR A 36 37.60 -26.91 -19.81
N THR A 37 38.13 -25.78 -19.37
CA THR A 37 39.48 -25.27 -19.63
C THR A 37 40.18 -24.91 -18.31
N GLU A 38 41.48 -24.60 -18.31
CA GLU A 38 42.23 -24.20 -17.09
C GLU A 38 41.65 -22.90 -16.46
N GLY A 39 40.56 -23.04 -15.71
CA GLY A 39 39.97 -21.97 -14.92
C GLY A 39 40.82 -21.66 -13.71
N ARG A 40 40.95 -20.38 -13.35
CA ARG A 40 41.66 -19.97 -12.13
C ARG A 40 40.79 -20.27 -10.91
N GLY A 41 41.02 -21.41 -10.27
CA GLY A 41 40.43 -21.79 -8.98
C GLY A 41 39.45 -22.96 -9.05
N GLN A 42 38.84 -23.28 -7.90
CA GLN A 42 37.93 -24.42 -7.74
C GLN A 42 36.55 -23.92 -7.31
N TRP A 43 35.49 -24.49 -7.92
CA TRP A 43 34.12 -24.28 -7.47
C TRP A 43 33.90 -24.95 -6.12
N VAL A 44 33.36 -24.20 -5.16
CA VAL A 44 33.05 -24.71 -3.84
C VAL A 44 31.58 -24.41 -3.49
N PRO A 45 30.76 -25.43 -3.18
CA PRO A 45 29.40 -25.22 -2.73
C PRO A 45 29.38 -24.57 -1.34
N ILE A 46 28.53 -23.54 -1.18
CA ILE A 46 28.41 -22.78 0.06
C ILE A 46 27.10 -23.10 0.76
N VAL A 47 25.99 -23.02 0.03
CA VAL A 47 24.65 -23.27 0.54
C VAL A 47 23.79 -24.01 -0.47
N SER A 48 22.87 -24.83 0.04
CA SER A 48 21.87 -25.51 -0.77
C SER A 48 20.54 -25.63 -0.06
N CYS A 49 19.44 -25.66 -0.81
CA CYS A 49 18.12 -25.96 -0.27
C CYS A 49 17.24 -26.76 -1.23
N LYS A 50 16.25 -27.47 -0.68
CA LYS A 50 15.17 -28.11 -1.43
C LYS A 50 14.16 -27.06 -1.91
N VAL A 51 13.65 -27.23 -3.12
CA VAL A 51 12.68 -26.35 -3.76
C VAL A 51 11.48 -27.12 -4.30
N SER A 52 10.28 -26.54 -4.20
CA SER A 52 9.04 -27.16 -4.69
C SER A 52 8.67 -26.77 -6.13
N PHE A 53 9.54 -26.02 -6.81
CA PHE A 53 9.30 -25.48 -8.14
C PHE A 53 10.25 -26.12 -9.17
N THR A 54 9.89 -26.05 -10.45
CA THR A 54 10.63 -26.72 -11.54
C THR A 54 11.73 -25.84 -12.10
N ILE A 55 12.50 -26.37 -13.06
CA ILE A 55 13.51 -25.60 -13.81
C ILE A 55 12.92 -24.38 -14.53
N ARG A 56 11.63 -24.43 -14.92
CA ARG A 56 10.94 -23.30 -15.57
C ARG A 56 10.81 -22.11 -14.64
N GLU A 57 10.30 -22.32 -13.43
CA GLU A 57 10.19 -21.24 -12.43
C GLU A 57 11.55 -20.82 -11.89
N PHE A 58 12.53 -21.74 -11.83
CA PHE A 58 13.91 -21.40 -11.53
C PHE A 58 14.49 -20.42 -12.54
N SER A 59 14.33 -20.69 -13.85
CA SER A 59 14.74 -19.80 -14.95
C SER A 59 14.16 -18.38 -14.77
N GLN A 60 12.87 -18.28 -14.47
CA GLN A 60 12.22 -16.99 -14.18
C GLN A 60 12.78 -16.30 -12.92
N ALA A 61 13.15 -17.08 -11.89
CA ALA A 61 13.70 -16.55 -10.66
C ALA A 61 15.12 -15.99 -10.84
N ILE A 62 15.97 -16.66 -11.61
CA ILE A 62 17.32 -16.18 -11.92
C ILE A 62 17.27 -14.96 -12.86
N ASP A 63 16.35 -14.91 -13.81
CA ASP A 63 16.09 -13.71 -14.62
C ASP A 63 15.68 -12.52 -13.76
N ALA A 64 14.76 -12.72 -12.82
CA ALA A 64 14.37 -11.68 -11.88
C ALA A 64 15.55 -11.20 -11.00
N LEU A 65 16.49 -12.08 -10.66
CA LEU A 65 17.71 -11.74 -9.92
C LEU A 65 18.70 -10.93 -10.77
N VAL A 66 18.82 -11.24 -12.07
CA VAL A 66 19.68 -10.52 -13.02
C VAL A 66 19.12 -9.13 -13.32
N CYS A 67 17.81 -9.01 -13.54
CA CYS A 67 17.18 -7.74 -13.88
C CYS A 67 16.91 -6.85 -12.66
N PHE A 68 16.65 -7.43 -11.48
CA PHE A 68 16.24 -6.68 -10.27
C PHE A 68 17.07 -7.04 -9.02
N PRO A 69 18.41 -6.86 -9.05
CA PRO A 69 19.28 -7.22 -7.92
C PRO A 69 19.00 -6.43 -6.64
N GLU A 70 18.37 -5.25 -6.73
CA GLU A 70 17.96 -4.44 -5.58
C GLU A 70 16.94 -5.15 -4.66
N ARG A 71 16.26 -6.19 -5.17
CA ARG A 71 15.36 -7.04 -4.37
C ARG A 71 16.11 -7.96 -3.41
N ASN A 72 17.41 -8.17 -3.64
CA ASN A 72 18.27 -9.08 -2.87
C ASN A 72 19.32 -8.32 -2.05
N SER A 73 19.72 -7.13 -2.48
CA SER A 73 20.64 -6.28 -1.72
C SER A 73 20.10 -4.85 -1.61
N PRO A 74 19.85 -4.33 -0.39
CA PRO A 74 19.39 -2.96 -0.21
C PRO A 74 20.48 -1.93 -0.57
N LEU A 75 21.73 -2.37 -0.73
CA LEU A 75 22.86 -1.52 -1.11
C LEU A 75 22.92 -1.27 -2.63
N ILE A 76 22.20 -2.06 -3.42
CA ILE A 76 22.08 -1.88 -4.87
C ILE A 76 20.83 -1.03 -5.15
N LEU A 77 20.97 -0.07 -6.06
CA LEU A 77 19.89 0.79 -6.53
C LEU A 77 19.09 0.11 -7.65
N ARG A 78 19.81 -0.37 -8.67
CA ARG A 78 19.30 -1.11 -9.84
C ARG A 78 20.46 -1.79 -10.59
N ALA A 79 20.13 -2.51 -11.66
CA ALA A 79 21.07 -2.93 -12.69
C ALA A 79 20.75 -2.26 -14.03
N ASP A 80 21.76 -1.73 -14.70
CA ASP A 80 21.66 -1.24 -16.07
C ASP A 80 22.16 -2.33 -17.03
N ILE A 81 21.27 -2.86 -17.86
CA ILE A 81 21.61 -3.92 -18.82
C ILE A 81 22.30 -3.25 -20.03
N GLN A 82 23.54 -3.62 -20.29
CA GLN A 82 24.31 -3.11 -21.43
C GLN A 82 24.05 -3.94 -22.69
N TYR A 83 23.99 -5.26 -22.57
CA TYR A 83 23.56 -6.17 -23.63
C TYR A 83 22.95 -7.43 -23.04
N ASP A 84 22.12 -8.08 -23.86
CA ASP A 84 21.47 -9.36 -23.58
C ASP A 84 21.41 -10.15 -24.91
N SER A 85 22.09 -11.28 -24.98
CA SER A 85 22.24 -12.05 -26.21
C SER A 85 22.06 -13.54 -25.97
N ALA A 86 21.28 -14.19 -26.82
CA ALA A 86 21.20 -15.66 -26.93
C ALA A 86 22.32 -16.23 -27.84
N ASP A 87 22.96 -15.39 -28.65
CA ASP A 87 24.10 -15.76 -29.48
C ASP A 87 25.35 -15.75 -28.63
N VAL A 88 25.62 -16.89 -27.99
CA VAL A 88 26.78 -17.05 -27.12
C VAL A 88 28.02 -17.40 -27.96
N GLY A 89 28.99 -16.49 -27.99
CA GLY A 89 30.27 -16.70 -28.68
C GLY A 89 31.17 -17.75 -28.00
N THR A 90 32.30 -18.07 -28.63
CA THR A 90 33.27 -19.08 -28.16
C THR A 90 34.14 -18.63 -26.98
N GLY A 91 33.97 -17.40 -26.48
CA GLY A 91 34.82 -16.79 -25.44
C GLY A 91 34.28 -16.89 -24.01
N GLU A 92 33.11 -17.49 -23.79
CA GLU A 92 32.50 -17.58 -22.46
C GLU A 92 33.12 -18.67 -21.59
N LEU A 93 32.94 -18.52 -20.28
CA LEU A 93 33.43 -19.47 -19.27
C LEU A 93 32.85 -20.87 -19.52
N GLY A 94 33.70 -21.85 -19.79
CA GLY A 94 33.26 -23.21 -20.09
C GLY A 94 33.04 -24.05 -18.83
N LEU A 95 31.91 -24.78 -18.77
CA LEU A 95 31.52 -25.65 -17.66
C LEU A 95 31.28 -27.08 -18.14
N GLU A 96 31.88 -28.07 -17.48
CA GLU A 96 31.77 -29.46 -17.89
C GLU A 96 30.32 -29.96 -17.78
N GLY A 97 29.78 -30.52 -18.88
CA GLY A 97 28.39 -30.99 -18.94
C GLY A 97 27.34 -29.90 -19.15
N TYR A 98 27.75 -28.67 -19.42
CA TYR A 98 26.85 -27.52 -19.60
C TYR A 98 27.25 -26.64 -20.79
N CYS A 99 26.27 -26.23 -21.60
CA CYS A 99 26.46 -25.30 -22.69
C CYS A 99 25.87 -23.92 -22.37
N PRO A 100 26.56 -22.81 -22.68
CA PRO A 100 26.01 -21.48 -22.48
C PRO A 100 24.89 -21.20 -23.50
N VAL A 101 23.80 -20.61 -23.04
CA VAL A 101 22.58 -20.37 -23.84
C VAL A 101 22.14 -18.90 -23.90
N ARG A 102 22.63 -18.06 -22.97
CA ARG A 102 22.37 -16.62 -22.95
C ARG A 102 23.44 -15.90 -22.13
N VAL A 103 23.84 -14.71 -22.55
CA VAL A 103 24.77 -13.85 -21.83
C VAL A 103 24.14 -12.48 -21.65
N VAL A 104 24.14 -11.99 -20.41
CA VAL A 104 23.70 -10.66 -20.04
C VAL A 104 24.86 -9.93 -19.37
N ARG A 105 25.26 -8.77 -19.92
CA ARG A 105 26.20 -7.88 -19.24
C ARG A 105 25.46 -6.72 -18.62
N ARG A 106 25.67 -6.50 -17.32
CA ARG A 106 24.99 -5.47 -16.55
C ARG A 106 25.98 -4.62 -15.75
N VAL A 107 25.59 -3.38 -15.46
CA VAL A 107 26.24 -2.53 -14.47
C VAL A 107 25.38 -2.49 -13.22
N LEU A 108 25.92 -2.96 -12.10
CA LEU A 108 25.29 -2.83 -10.79
C LEU A 108 25.51 -1.40 -10.28
N CYS A 109 24.42 -0.65 -10.19
CA CYS A 109 24.43 0.73 -9.74
C CYS A 109 24.22 0.79 -8.21
N PRO A 110 25.15 1.37 -7.43
CA PRO A 110 25.03 1.44 -5.98
C PRO A 110 23.99 2.47 -5.54
N ARG A 111 23.35 2.21 -4.40
CA ARG A 111 22.41 3.18 -3.77
C ARG A 111 23.11 4.43 -3.25
N GLN A 112 24.41 4.34 -2.96
CA GLN A 112 25.25 5.46 -2.51
C GLN A 112 26.48 5.61 -3.41
N PRO A 113 26.36 6.24 -4.59
CA PRO A 113 27.46 6.36 -5.55
C PRO A 113 28.69 7.11 -5.02
N LYS A 114 28.52 7.98 -4.01
CA LYS A 114 29.64 8.66 -3.33
C LYS A 114 30.47 7.74 -2.44
N ARG A 115 29.91 6.59 -2.03
CA ARG A 115 30.56 5.63 -1.12
C ARG A 115 31.07 4.39 -1.85
N ASP A 116 30.30 3.91 -2.82
CA ASP A 116 30.56 2.69 -3.55
C ASP A 116 30.57 3.00 -5.05
N ARG A 117 31.54 2.44 -5.80
CA ARG A 117 31.61 2.56 -7.27
C ARG A 117 30.65 1.59 -7.95
N PRO A 118 30.16 1.88 -9.18
CA PRO A 118 29.49 0.89 -10.01
C PRO A 118 30.37 -0.34 -10.32
N LEU A 119 29.73 -1.48 -10.57
CA LEU A 119 30.40 -2.74 -10.90
C LEU A 119 29.77 -3.36 -12.13
N THR A 120 30.56 -3.52 -13.19
CA THR A 120 30.15 -4.34 -14.34
C THR A 120 30.23 -5.81 -13.98
N GLN A 121 29.22 -6.58 -14.40
CA GLN A 121 29.12 -8.00 -14.13
C GLN A 121 28.55 -8.73 -15.35
N THR A 122 29.24 -9.78 -15.75
CA THR A 122 28.78 -10.72 -16.78
C THR A 122 27.95 -11.82 -16.12
N CYS A 123 26.75 -12.04 -16.65
CA CYS A 123 25.79 -13.04 -16.20
C CYS A 123 25.61 -14.06 -17.32
N VAL A 124 26.11 -15.28 -17.14
CA VAL A 124 26.03 -16.33 -18.18
C VAL A 124 25.05 -17.41 -17.71
N TYR A 125 24.12 -17.76 -18.59
CA TYR A 125 23.12 -18.78 -18.39
C TYR A 125 23.54 -20.04 -19.12
N TYR A 126 23.45 -21.19 -18.45
CA TYR A 126 23.81 -22.49 -19.04
C TYR A 126 22.66 -23.49 -18.94
N ALA A 127 22.57 -24.35 -19.94
CA ALA A 127 21.71 -25.54 -19.97
C ALA A 127 22.58 -26.80 -19.94
N GLY A 128 22.03 -27.92 -19.43
CA GLY A 128 22.76 -29.19 -19.37
C GLY A 128 22.86 -29.86 -20.74
N GLU A 129 23.97 -30.56 -21.00
CA GLU A 129 24.26 -31.20 -22.31
C GLU A 129 23.46 -32.50 -22.58
N SER A 130 22.67 -32.98 -21.61
CA SER A 130 21.91 -34.23 -21.77
C SER A 130 20.66 -34.08 -22.65
N LEU A 131 20.69 -34.86 -23.75
CA LEU A 131 19.68 -35.16 -24.79
C LEU A 131 19.62 -34.19 -25.96
N SER A 132 20.53 -34.44 -26.90
CA SER A 132 20.52 -34.13 -28.34
C SER A 132 19.21 -34.57 -29.05
N GLY A 133 18.08 -34.00 -28.63
CA GLY A 133 16.73 -34.33 -29.08
C GLY A 133 15.59 -33.70 -28.26
N SER A 134 15.87 -33.12 -27.08
CA SER A 134 14.90 -32.34 -26.30
C SER A 134 14.91 -30.86 -26.74
N THR A 135 13.74 -30.30 -27.03
CA THR A 135 13.56 -28.89 -27.42
C THR A 135 13.68 -27.90 -26.25
N ASP A 136 13.80 -28.38 -25.01
CA ASP A 136 13.85 -27.53 -23.83
C ASP A 136 15.29 -27.09 -23.50
N LYS A 137 15.63 -25.86 -23.89
CA LYS A 137 16.91 -25.18 -23.58
C LYS A 137 16.85 -24.37 -22.28
N SER A 138 15.93 -24.70 -21.36
CA SER A 138 15.78 -23.95 -20.11
C SER A 138 17.09 -23.93 -19.30
N PRO A 139 17.55 -22.74 -18.86
CA PRO A 139 18.80 -22.63 -18.11
C PRO A 139 18.68 -23.26 -16.73
N SER A 140 19.65 -24.11 -16.38
CA SER A 140 19.78 -24.77 -15.08
C SER A 140 20.90 -24.18 -14.22
N VAL A 141 21.78 -23.36 -14.80
CA VAL A 141 22.87 -22.68 -14.08
C VAL A 141 22.92 -21.20 -14.50
N LEU A 142 23.06 -20.31 -13.53
CA LEU A 142 23.44 -18.91 -13.72
C LEU A 142 24.81 -18.67 -13.08
N VAL A 143 25.78 -18.18 -13.85
CA VAL A 143 27.08 -17.73 -13.35
C VAL A 143 27.17 -16.21 -13.38
N LEU A 144 27.53 -15.62 -12.25
CA LEU A 144 27.74 -14.19 -12.04
C LEU A 144 29.23 -13.91 -11.86
N SER A 145 29.82 -13.16 -12.79
CA SER A 145 31.26 -12.87 -12.83
C SER A 145 31.50 -11.35 -12.78
N PRO A 146 32.02 -10.79 -11.67
CA PRO A 146 32.38 -9.38 -11.62
C PRO A 146 33.56 -9.08 -12.54
N GLU A 147 33.47 -7.99 -13.31
CA GLU A 147 34.60 -7.48 -14.08
C GLU A 147 35.47 -6.58 -13.19
N LEU A 148 36.69 -7.06 -12.91
CA LEU A 148 37.68 -6.36 -12.10
C LEU A 148 38.83 -5.90 -13.00
N SER A 149 39.34 -4.69 -12.75
CA SER A 149 40.47 -4.11 -13.49
C SER A 149 41.72 -4.06 -12.61
N GLU A 150 42.88 -3.78 -13.20
CA GLU A 150 44.11 -3.55 -12.43
C GLU A 150 43.98 -2.36 -11.48
N GLU A 151 43.25 -1.32 -11.87
CA GLU A 151 42.95 -0.14 -11.03
C GLU A 151 42.02 -0.50 -9.86
N HIS A 152 41.16 -1.50 -10.04
CA HIS A 152 40.15 -1.92 -9.06
C HIS A 152 40.12 -3.44 -8.92
N PRO A 153 41.16 -4.04 -8.29
CA PRO A 153 41.33 -5.49 -8.22
C PRO A 153 40.37 -6.18 -7.24
N ALA A 154 39.59 -5.42 -6.47
CA ALA A 154 38.59 -5.92 -5.54
C ALA A 154 37.20 -5.36 -5.87
N PRO A 155 36.12 -6.15 -5.68
CA PRO A 155 34.77 -5.66 -5.91
C PRO A 155 34.32 -4.65 -4.83
N PRO A 156 33.31 -3.79 -5.13
CA PRO A 156 32.73 -2.86 -4.15
C PRO A 156 32.08 -3.57 -2.96
N PHE A 157 31.82 -2.83 -1.88
CA PHE A 157 31.32 -3.39 -0.63
C PHE A 157 29.99 -4.14 -0.81
N TYR A 158 29.11 -3.70 -1.71
CA TYR A 158 27.81 -4.34 -1.90
C TYR A 158 27.87 -5.71 -2.63
N HIS A 159 29.04 -6.13 -3.10
CA HIS A 159 29.25 -7.40 -3.81
C HIS A 159 30.19 -8.34 -3.02
N PRO A 160 29.97 -9.67 -3.01
CA PRO A 160 30.89 -10.62 -2.38
C PRO A 160 32.27 -10.65 -3.06
N ALA A 161 33.34 -10.88 -2.29
CA ALA A 161 34.72 -10.97 -2.80
C ALA A 161 35.01 -12.36 -3.42
N VAL A 162 34.40 -12.63 -4.57
CA VAL A 162 34.51 -13.89 -5.32
C VAL A 162 34.84 -13.61 -6.78
N ALA A 163 35.57 -14.53 -7.44
CA ALA A 163 35.84 -14.48 -8.86
C ALA A 163 34.60 -14.87 -9.68
N HIS A 164 33.86 -15.88 -9.22
CA HIS A 164 32.61 -16.34 -9.82
C HIS A 164 31.62 -16.78 -8.74
N LEU A 165 30.32 -16.56 -8.98
CA LEU A 165 29.23 -17.10 -8.17
C LEU A 165 28.23 -17.81 -9.08
N ALA A 166 27.99 -19.09 -8.84
CA ALA A 166 27.02 -19.88 -9.58
C ALA A 166 25.78 -20.14 -8.73
N ILE A 167 24.60 -20.09 -9.36
CA ILE A 167 23.33 -20.54 -8.81
C ILE A 167 22.84 -21.65 -9.73
N ARG A 168 22.72 -22.87 -9.19
CA ARG A 168 22.43 -24.07 -9.95
C ARG A 168 21.17 -24.76 -9.45
N TYR A 169 20.29 -25.15 -10.37
CA TYR A 169 19.19 -26.06 -10.15
C TYR A 169 19.63 -27.50 -10.40
N VAL A 170 19.41 -28.37 -9.42
CA VAL A 170 19.69 -29.80 -9.49
C VAL A 170 18.36 -30.55 -9.44
N ALA A 171 18.00 -31.19 -10.55
CA ALA A 171 16.81 -32.03 -10.62
C ALA A 171 17.01 -33.32 -9.81
N ASN A 172 15.95 -33.81 -9.16
CA ASN A 172 15.97 -35.15 -8.56
C ASN A 172 15.58 -36.20 -9.63
N GLN A 173 16.24 -37.36 -9.63
CA GLN A 173 16.01 -38.42 -10.62
C GLN A 173 14.71 -39.22 -10.39
N GLU A 174 14.04 -39.03 -9.26
CA GLU A 174 12.73 -39.64 -8.96
C GLU A 174 11.58 -38.72 -9.42
N SER A 175 10.81 -39.19 -10.40
CA SER A 175 9.65 -38.50 -10.98
C SER A 175 8.67 -37.99 -9.92
N GLY A 176 8.65 -36.67 -9.71
CA GLY A 176 7.75 -35.99 -8.76
C GLY A 176 8.39 -35.44 -7.47
N SER A 177 9.70 -35.60 -7.27
CA SER A 177 10.40 -35.01 -6.12
C SER A 177 10.80 -33.55 -6.33
N ALA A 178 10.74 -32.77 -5.25
CA ALA A 178 11.35 -31.44 -5.09
C ALA A 178 12.81 -31.41 -5.59
N GLY A 179 13.14 -30.44 -6.44
CA GLY A 179 14.51 -30.16 -6.88
C GLY A 179 15.35 -29.52 -5.78
N HIS A 180 16.63 -29.25 -6.05
CA HIS A 180 17.49 -28.48 -5.16
C HIS A 180 18.05 -27.26 -5.88
N VAL A 181 18.25 -26.16 -5.15
CA VAL A 181 19.06 -25.02 -5.59
C VAL A 181 20.34 -25.00 -4.77
N VAL A 182 21.48 -24.88 -5.45
CA VAL A 182 22.82 -24.85 -4.87
C VAL A 182 23.51 -23.56 -5.29
N ILE A 183 24.19 -22.89 -4.35
CA ILE A 183 25.06 -21.75 -4.64
C ILE A 183 26.50 -22.16 -4.43
N GLU A 184 27.31 -22.00 -5.47
CA GLU A 184 28.73 -22.34 -5.51
C GLU A 184 29.55 -21.09 -5.85
N VAL A 185 30.79 -21.01 -5.36
CA VAL A 185 31.65 -19.84 -5.61
C VAL A 185 33.07 -20.26 -5.97
N VAL A 186 33.75 -19.40 -6.71
CA VAL A 186 35.21 -19.45 -6.91
C VAL A 186 35.84 -18.28 -6.17
N ARG A 187 36.84 -18.55 -5.33
CA ARG A 187 37.51 -17.52 -4.52
C ARG A 187 38.29 -16.55 -5.40
N LEU A 188 38.30 -15.27 -5.02
CA LEU A 188 39.05 -14.24 -5.75
C LEU A 188 40.58 -14.40 -5.57
N VAL A 189 41.02 -14.88 -4.41
CA VAL A 189 42.43 -15.16 -4.10
C VAL A 189 42.56 -16.64 -3.71
N PRO A 190 43.50 -17.41 -4.31
CA PRO A 190 43.83 -18.77 -3.87
C PRO A 190 44.42 -18.75 -2.45
N ASP A 191 43.94 -19.64 -1.57
CA ASP A 191 44.20 -19.59 -0.12
C ASP A 191 45.68 -19.50 0.29
N SER A 192 45.95 -18.63 1.28
CA SER A 192 47.18 -18.65 2.09
C SER A 192 46.92 -19.02 3.57
N GLY A 193 45.70 -19.40 3.96
CA GLY A 193 45.43 -19.87 5.34
C GLY A 193 43.96 -20.00 5.70
N ASN A 194 43.63 -21.11 6.39
CA ASN A 194 42.34 -21.58 6.92
C ASN A 194 41.17 -21.54 5.93
N GLY A 195 40.84 -22.71 5.35
CA GLY A 195 39.80 -22.92 4.33
C GLY A 195 38.35 -22.57 4.70
N THR A 196 38.11 -21.78 5.74
CA THR A 196 36.79 -21.29 6.18
C THR A 196 36.38 -20.01 5.43
N PHE A 197 35.15 -19.99 4.89
CA PHE A 197 34.60 -18.80 4.24
C PHE A 197 34.24 -17.70 5.25
N SER A 198 34.31 -16.44 4.82
CA SER A 198 33.86 -15.33 5.66
C SER A 198 32.36 -15.44 5.98
N GLU A 199 31.97 -15.12 7.22
CA GLU A 199 30.56 -15.13 7.65
C GLU A 199 29.68 -14.24 6.75
N ARG A 200 30.25 -13.12 6.27
CA ARG A 200 29.60 -12.22 5.32
C ARG A 200 29.25 -12.92 4.01
N LEU A 201 30.20 -13.65 3.42
CA LEU A 201 29.96 -14.37 2.17
C LEU A 201 28.85 -15.41 2.32
N VAL A 202 28.90 -16.20 3.40
CA VAL A 202 27.86 -17.20 3.70
C VAL A 202 26.49 -16.53 3.83
N LYS A 203 26.38 -15.43 4.60
CA LYS A 203 25.13 -14.66 4.74
C LYS A 203 24.64 -14.12 3.39
N THR A 204 25.53 -13.62 2.53
CA THR A 204 25.18 -13.16 1.18
C THR A 204 24.63 -14.31 0.33
N CYS A 205 25.27 -15.48 0.34
CA CYS A 205 24.78 -16.65 -0.38
C CYS A 205 23.42 -17.12 0.15
N VAL A 206 23.21 -17.17 1.47
CA VAL A 206 21.88 -17.47 2.06
C VAL A 206 20.82 -16.47 1.58
N SER A 207 21.13 -15.17 1.60
CA SER A 207 20.19 -14.14 1.15
C SER A 207 19.85 -14.26 -0.33
N LEU A 208 20.80 -14.65 -1.18
CA LEU A 208 20.57 -14.92 -2.60
C LEU A 208 19.69 -16.16 -2.79
N LEU A 209 19.98 -17.24 -2.04
CA LEU A 209 19.19 -18.48 -2.06
C LEU A 209 17.75 -18.24 -1.62
N GLU A 210 17.55 -17.45 -0.55
CA GLU A 210 16.24 -16.99 -0.09
C GLU A 210 15.49 -16.23 -1.18
N GLY A 211 16.19 -15.35 -1.90
CA GLY A 211 15.64 -14.57 -3.00
C GLY A 211 15.12 -15.45 -4.13
N VAL A 212 15.98 -16.34 -4.63
CA VAL A 212 15.64 -17.29 -5.71
C VAL A 212 14.52 -18.21 -5.28
N HIS A 213 14.59 -18.80 -4.07
CA HIS A 213 13.54 -19.67 -3.55
C HIS A 213 12.19 -18.94 -3.48
N ARG A 214 12.17 -17.72 -2.91
CA ARG A 214 10.95 -16.93 -2.74
C ARG A 214 10.31 -16.57 -4.08
N VAL A 215 11.12 -16.18 -5.07
CA VAL A 215 10.63 -15.81 -6.40
C VAL A 215 10.14 -17.04 -7.16
N GLY A 216 10.92 -18.12 -7.19
CA GLY A 216 10.53 -19.38 -7.85
C GLY A 216 9.26 -19.98 -7.24
N TYR A 217 9.15 -19.99 -5.91
CA TYR A 217 7.93 -20.41 -5.22
C TYR A 217 6.74 -19.51 -5.57
N GLY A 218 6.96 -18.20 -5.67
CA GLY A 218 5.94 -17.25 -6.12
C GLY A 218 5.38 -17.62 -7.49
N PHE A 219 6.26 -17.81 -8.49
CA PHE A 219 5.85 -18.19 -9.85
C PHE A 219 5.11 -19.53 -9.87
N ALA A 220 5.60 -20.54 -9.15
CA ALA A 220 4.95 -21.85 -9.06
C ALA A 220 3.52 -21.79 -8.46
N ASN A 221 3.23 -20.75 -7.67
CA ASN A 221 1.92 -20.54 -7.05
C ASN A 221 1.11 -19.43 -7.72
N GLY A 222 1.45 -19.07 -8.98
CA GLY A 222 0.70 -18.10 -9.77
C GLY A 222 0.84 -16.65 -9.29
N TYR A 223 2.02 -16.28 -8.75
CA TYR A 223 2.30 -14.90 -8.37
C TYR A 223 2.09 -13.95 -9.55
N ARG A 224 1.22 -12.96 -9.34
CA ARG A 224 1.01 -11.82 -10.24
C ARG A 224 1.55 -10.55 -9.60
N LYS A 225 2.33 -9.76 -10.36
CA LYS A 225 2.80 -8.44 -9.95
C LYS A 225 1.59 -7.55 -9.70
N ARG A 226 1.48 -6.96 -8.49
CA ARG A 226 0.24 -6.25 -8.11
C ARG A 226 0.10 -4.83 -8.63
N VAL A 227 1.21 -4.20 -8.99
CA VAL A 227 1.26 -2.78 -9.32
C VAL A 227 2.25 -2.59 -10.44
N ASP A 228 1.78 -2.04 -11.55
CA ASP A 228 2.64 -1.56 -12.60
C ASP A 228 3.12 -0.15 -12.26
N HIS A 229 4.43 -0.01 -12.27
CA HIS A 229 5.15 1.23 -12.02
C HIS A 229 5.86 1.59 -13.32
N ASP A 230 6.34 2.83 -13.39
CA ASP A 230 7.23 3.32 -14.45
C ASP A 230 6.50 3.37 -15.81
N THR A 231 5.23 3.80 -15.80
CA THR A 231 4.36 3.82 -16.99
C THR A 231 4.36 5.15 -17.73
N LEU A 232 4.61 6.25 -17.03
CA LEU A 232 4.71 7.61 -17.58
C LEU A 232 6.13 8.15 -17.56
N VAL A 233 6.96 7.67 -16.63
CA VAL A 233 8.36 8.08 -16.47
C VAL A 233 9.20 6.82 -16.28
N ASP A 234 10.32 6.74 -17.00
CA ASP A 234 11.24 5.61 -16.89
C ASP A 234 11.90 5.52 -15.50
N LYS A 235 12.08 4.29 -15.03
CA LYS A 235 12.66 4.00 -13.70
C LYS A 235 14.09 4.52 -13.56
N ALA A 236 14.93 4.29 -14.58
CA ALA A 236 16.34 4.64 -14.53
C ALA A 236 16.50 6.17 -14.58
N GLU A 237 15.80 6.84 -15.48
CA GLU A 237 15.78 8.30 -15.57
C GLU A 237 15.31 8.93 -14.25
N PHE A 238 14.22 8.42 -13.66
CA PHE A 238 13.74 8.87 -12.35
C PHE A 238 14.79 8.72 -11.26
N GLN A 239 15.40 7.55 -11.14
CA GLN A 239 16.39 7.28 -10.09
C GLN A 239 17.63 8.15 -10.24
N ASP A 240 18.10 8.40 -11.47
CA ASP A 240 19.29 9.21 -11.73
C ASP A 240 19.06 10.68 -11.41
N LEU A 241 17.91 11.22 -11.84
CA LEU A 241 17.55 12.59 -11.49
C LEU A 241 17.25 12.73 -10.00
N TYR A 242 16.58 11.75 -9.39
CA TYR A 242 16.26 11.76 -7.97
C TYR A 242 17.52 11.84 -7.10
N LEU A 243 18.60 11.15 -7.46
CA LEU A 243 19.87 11.23 -6.73
C LEU A 243 20.45 12.66 -6.77
N LYS A 244 20.41 13.32 -7.94
CA LYS A 244 20.87 14.71 -8.11
C LYS A 244 19.97 15.69 -7.33
N MET A 245 18.66 15.51 -7.42
CA MET A 245 17.68 16.33 -6.70
C MET A 245 17.79 16.16 -5.19
N LYS A 246 18.03 14.93 -4.71
CA LYS A 246 18.28 14.63 -3.30
C LYS A 246 19.58 15.25 -2.79
N GLU A 247 20.63 15.27 -3.61
CA GLU A 247 21.87 15.97 -3.27
C GLU A 247 21.66 17.47 -3.12
N MET A 248 20.91 18.07 -4.05
CA MET A 248 20.63 19.51 -4.04
C MET A 248 19.72 19.94 -2.88
N HIS A 249 18.63 19.20 -2.65
CA HIS A 249 17.55 19.63 -1.75
C HIS A 249 17.49 18.85 -0.42
N GLY A 250 18.34 17.84 -0.22
CA GLY A 250 18.31 16.99 0.97
C GLY A 250 18.58 17.73 2.29
N GLY A 251 19.32 18.84 2.24
CA GLY A 251 19.58 19.71 3.39
C GLY A 251 18.33 20.40 3.95
N LEU A 252 17.22 20.44 3.21
CA LEU A 252 15.96 21.03 3.67
C LEU A 252 15.38 20.31 4.90
N THR A 253 15.82 19.07 5.16
CA THR A 253 15.49 18.33 6.38
C THR A 253 15.98 19.01 7.66
N GLU A 254 17.11 19.72 7.61
CA GLU A 254 17.71 20.43 8.75
C GLU A 254 16.99 21.75 9.05
N THR A 255 16.43 22.38 8.01
CA THR A 255 15.74 23.66 8.11
C THR A 255 14.22 23.53 8.26
N TRP A 256 13.71 22.30 8.40
CA TRP A 256 12.28 22.01 8.44
C TRP A 256 11.57 22.67 9.65
N LYS A 257 10.43 23.33 9.38
CA LYS A 257 9.67 24.08 10.41
C LYS A 257 8.27 23.53 10.69
N GLU A 258 7.82 22.52 9.94
CA GLU A 258 6.54 21.88 10.22
C GLU A 258 6.67 20.83 11.34
N ALA A 259 5.56 20.49 11.97
CA ALA A 259 5.53 19.47 13.03
C ALA A 259 5.66 18.03 12.49
N THR A 260 5.53 17.86 11.17
CA THR A 260 5.59 16.55 10.52
C THR A 260 7.03 16.09 10.30
N ASP A 261 7.23 14.79 10.07
CA ASP A 261 8.57 14.21 9.93
C ASP A 261 9.27 14.71 8.64
N PRO A 262 10.39 15.45 8.74
CA PRO A 262 11.13 15.94 7.57
C PRO A 262 11.65 14.80 6.70
N GLN A 263 12.07 13.67 7.28
CA GLN A 263 12.59 12.54 6.50
C GLN A 263 11.50 11.88 5.65
N LYS A 264 10.22 12.04 6.00
CA LYS A 264 9.14 11.56 5.17
C LYS A 264 8.77 12.58 4.10
N HIS A 265 8.47 13.82 4.52
CA HIS A 265 7.87 14.82 3.64
C HIS A 265 8.87 15.44 2.65
N VAL A 266 10.12 15.68 3.07
CA VAL A 266 11.11 16.30 2.18
C VAL A 266 11.46 15.36 1.03
N PHE A 267 11.73 14.10 1.32
CA PHE A 267 12.07 13.13 0.28
C PHE A 267 10.87 12.69 -0.57
N GLU A 268 9.63 12.82 -0.05
CA GLU A 268 8.39 12.67 -0.84
C GLU A 268 8.27 13.78 -1.89
N ASP A 269 8.38 15.05 -1.49
CA ASP A 269 8.24 16.18 -2.42
C ASP A 269 9.43 16.29 -3.40
N ILE A 270 10.65 15.91 -2.99
CA ILE A 270 11.79 15.74 -3.92
C ILE A 270 11.45 14.69 -4.99
N GLY A 271 10.81 13.59 -4.58
CA GLY A 271 10.36 12.54 -5.50
C GLY A 271 9.28 13.03 -6.46
N ILE A 272 8.29 13.77 -5.98
CA ILE A 272 7.22 14.33 -6.81
C ILE A 272 7.79 15.36 -7.79
N ALA A 273 8.66 16.26 -7.34
CA ALA A 273 9.33 17.23 -8.20
C ALA A 273 10.15 16.53 -9.30
N THR A 274 10.93 15.51 -8.94
CA THR A 274 11.71 14.70 -9.90
C THR A 274 10.80 14.08 -10.97
N PHE A 275 9.68 13.49 -10.55
CA PHE A 275 8.71 12.89 -11.46
C PHE A 275 8.11 13.94 -12.41
N LEU A 276 7.70 15.10 -11.89
CA LEU A 276 7.15 16.20 -12.68
C LEU A 276 8.14 16.71 -13.72
N MET A 277 9.41 16.90 -13.34
CA MET A 277 10.46 17.37 -14.24
C MET A 277 10.65 16.45 -15.45
N LEU A 278 10.65 15.13 -15.23
CA LEU A 278 10.78 14.13 -16.30
C LEU A 278 9.50 14.01 -17.13
N LEU A 279 8.33 14.04 -16.47
CA LEU A 279 7.04 14.06 -17.14
C LEU A 279 6.94 15.25 -18.10
N TRP A 280 7.31 16.44 -17.63
CA TRP A 280 7.31 17.65 -18.44
C TRP A 280 8.33 17.61 -19.56
N ASN A 281 9.53 17.08 -19.29
CA ASN A 281 10.54 16.92 -20.32
C ASN A 281 9.99 16.05 -21.47
N SER A 282 9.48 14.86 -21.15
CA SER A 282 8.88 13.95 -22.14
C SER A 282 7.69 14.61 -22.87
N LYS A 283 6.81 15.29 -22.13
CA LYS A 283 5.57 15.86 -22.68
C LYS A 283 5.79 17.08 -23.58
N TYR A 284 6.67 18.00 -23.19
CA TYR A 284 6.79 19.31 -23.83
C TYR A 284 8.01 19.43 -24.77
N THR A 285 8.80 18.37 -24.93
CA THR A 285 9.97 18.36 -25.85
C THR A 285 9.62 18.88 -27.24
N SER A 286 8.46 18.50 -27.79
CA SER A 286 8.04 18.90 -29.14
C SER A 286 7.54 20.35 -29.24
N SER A 287 7.05 20.93 -28.13
CA SER A 287 6.37 22.24 -28.11
C SER A 287 7.23 23.37 -27.55
N SER A 288 8.28 23.03 -26.80
CA SER A 288 9.18 23.97 -26.16
C SER A 288 10.59 23.39 -26.22
N PRO A 289 11.29 23.55 -27.36
CA PRO A 289 12.65 23.08 -27.48
C PRO A 289 13.52 23.72 -26.39
N PRO A 290 14.55 23.02 -25.91
CA PRO A 290 15.44 23.53 -24.86
C PRO A 290 15.94 24.92 -25.24
N SER A 291 15.85 25.89 -24.33
CA SER A 291 16.40 27.23 -24.55
C SER A 291 17.87 27.12 -24.98
N GLN A 292 18.23 27.76 -26.10
CA GLN A 292 19.59 27.72 -26.63
C GLN A 292 20.59 28.26 -25.59
N GLU A 293 21.50 27.38 -25.16
CA GLU A 293 22.86 27.59 -24.62
C GLU A 293 23.16 28.65 -23.53
N SER A 294 22.26 29.56 -23.15
CA SER A 294 22.65 30.75 -22.38
C SER A 294 22.56 30.63 -20.85
N ASP A 295 21.96 29.59 -20.27
CA ASP A 295 21.95 29.41 -18.81
C ASP A 295 22.05 27.94 -18.37
N LYS A 296 23.27 27.40 -18.37
CA LYS A 296 23.61 26.09 -17.75
C LYS A 296 23.62 26.15 -16.21
N LYS A 297 22.62 26.79 -15.61
CA LYS A 297 22.49 26.89 -14.14
C LYS A 297 22.31 25.51 -13.49
N PHE A 298 21.63 24.58 -14.17
CA PHE A 298 21.34 23.24 -13.64
C PHE A 298 21.67 22.14 -14.65
N PRO A 299 21.99 20.90 -14.21
CA PRO A 299 22.21 19.77 -15.12
C PRO A 299 21.02 19.47 -16.05
N TRP A 300 19.80 19.80 -15.60
CA TRP A 300 18.54 19.65 -16.34
C TRP A 300 18.05 20.98 -16.95
N SER A 301 18.90 22.00 -17.08
CA SER A 301 18.52 23.25 -17.78
C SER A 301 18.00 23.00 -19.20
N HIS A 302 18.42 21.91 -19.83
CA HIS A 302 17.99 21.50 -21.17
C HIS A 302 16.62 20.80 -21.19
N PHE A 303 15.96 20.56 -20.05
CA PHE A 303 14.67 19.90 -20.04
C PHE A 303 13.57 20.83 -20.55
N ALA A 304 12.66 20.27 -21.35
CA ALA A 304 11.44 20.97 -21.76
C ALA A 304 10.52 21.22 -20.55
N ARG A 305 9.70 22.28 -20.66
CA ARG A 305 8.90 22.83 -19.55
C ARG A 305 7.48 23.16 -20.01
N PRO A 306 6.49 23.18 -19.10
CA PRO A 306 5.18 23.73 -19.42
C PRO A 306 5.33 25.22 -19.81
N PRO A 307 4.89 25.64 -21.01
CA PRO A 307 5.03 27.03 -21.47
C PRO A 307 4.48 28.05 -20.46
N GLY A 308 3.24 27.82 -20.00
CA GLY A 308 2.57 28.69 -19.04
C GLY A 308 3.03 28.53 -17.58
N GLY A 309 4.09 27.76 -17.34
CA GLY A 309 4.56 27.37 -16.02
C GLY A 309 3.61 26.43 -15.27
N PHE A 310 3.91 26.15 -14.00
CA PHE A 310 3.08 25.31 -13.15
C PHE A 310 2.21 26.12 -12.17
N ARG A 311 1.13 25.50 -11.68
CA ARG A 311 0.30 25.99 -10.57
C ARG A 311 0.08 24.86 -9.57
N ASP A 312 0.64 24.98 -8.37
CA ASP A 312 0.47 24.02 -7.29
C ASP A 312 -0.74 24.43 -6.44
N ILE A 313 -1.86 23.73 -6.65
CA ILE A 313 -3.18 24.05 -6.11
C ILE A 313 -3.36 23.35 -4.78
N GLY A 314 -3.53 24.13 -3.71
CA GLY A 314 -3.51 23.60 -2.35
C GLY A 314 -2.10 23.21 -1.91
N CYS A 315 -1.10 24.03 -2.23
CA CYS A 315 0.32 23.71 -2.05
C CYS A 315 0.75 23.49 -0.59
N GLY A 316 -0.12 23.79 0.38
CA GLY A 316 0.11 23.51 1.79
C GLY A 316 1.40 24.16 2.30
N ASN A 317 2.35 23.33 2.74
CA ASN A 317 3.61 23.81 3.30
C ASN A 317 4.49 24.56 2.27
N GLY A 318 4.19 24.49 0.96
CA GLY A 318 4.91 25.19 -0.11
C GLY A 318 6.24 24.56 -0.53
N LEU A 319 6.62 23.41 0.05
CA LEU A 319 7.91 22.76 -0.20
C LEU A 319 8.04 22.29 -1.65
N LEU A 320 7.02 21.64 -2.22
CA LEU A 320 7.06 21.22 -3.62
C LEU A 320 7.27 22.41 -4.58
N THR A 321 6.52 23.49 -4.36
CA THR A 321 6.70 24.75 -5.09
C THR A 321 8.12 25.28 -4.93
N HIS A 322 8.66 25.31 -3.71
CA HIS A 322 10.04 25.73 -3.44
C HIS A 322 11.06 24.91 -4.22
N ILE A 323 10.96 23.57 -4.17
CA ILE A 323 11.90 22.67 -4.85
C ILE A 323 11.89 22.93 -6.36
N LEU A 324 10.71 23.07 -6.97
CA LEU A 324 10.58 23.33 -8.40
C LEU A 324 11.18 24.70 -8.79
N VAL A 325 10.83 25.76 -8.06
CA VAL A 325 11.37 27.12 -8.28
C VAL A 325 12.88 27.14 -8.10
N ALA A 326 13.39 26.57 -7.02
CA ALA A 326 14.83 26.50 -6.75
C ALA A 326 15.59 25.63 -7.77
N SER A 327 14.89 24.71 -8.45
CA SER A 327 15.42 23.91 -9.57
C SER A 327 15.27 24.62 -10.92
N GLY A 328 14.81 25.88 -10.91
CA GLY A 328 14.72 26.77 -12.06
C GLY A 328 13.37 26.78 -12.77
N TYR A 329 12.32 26.12 -12.27
CA TYR A 329 11.02 26.06 -12.94
C TYR A 329 10.13 27.26 -12.58
N GLU A 330 9.42 27.77 -13.58
CA GLU A 330 8.49 28.88 -13.42
C GLU A 330 7.10 28.39 -12.97
N GLY A 331 6.59 28.98 -11.89
CA GLY A 331 5.26 28.66 -11.37
C GLY A 331 4.93 29.31 -10.04
N PHE A 332 3.75 28.97 -9.53
CA PHE A 332 3.19 29.50 -8.29
C PHE A 332 2.58 28.40 -7.43
N GLY A 333 2.67 28.55 -6.12
CA GLY A 333 1.95 27.72 -5.16
C GLY A 333 0.82 28.52 -4.51
N ILE A 334 -0.38 27.96 -4.49
CA ILE A 334 -1.59 28.62 -3.99
C ILE A 334 -2.16 27.81 -2.84
N ASP A 335 -2.34 28.43 -1.67
CA ASP A 335 -3.00 27.82 -0.52
C ASP A 335 -3.98 28.82 0.12
N LEU A 336 -4.93 28.31 0.90
CA LEU A 336 -5.91 29.14 1.60
C LEU A 336 -5.24 30.06 2.66
N ARG A 337 -4.06 29.69 3.16
CA ARG A 337 -3.32 30.46 4.16
C ARG A 337 -1.82 30.25 4.04
N ALA A 338 -1.04 31.25 4.43
CA ALA A 338 0.40 31.11 4.54
C ALA A 338 0.76 30.07 5.61
N ARG A 339 1.77 29.23 5.35
CA ARG A 339 2.27 28.25 6.32
C ARG A 339 3.59 28.71 6.94
N LYS A 340 3.95 28.09 8.06
CA LYS A 340 5.15 28.46 8.84
C LYS A 340 6.41 28.37 7.99
N SER A 341 6.49 27.37 7.12
CA SER A 341 7.66 27.14 6.26
C SER A 341 7.86 28.18 5.17
N TRP A 342 6.84 28.96 4.78
CA TRP A 342 6.92 29.87 3.62
C TRP A 342 8.02 30.93 3.78
N SER A 343 8.13 31.51 4.98
CA SER A 343 9.15 32.51 5.32
C SER A 343 10.59 32.00 5.27
N ASN A 344 10.80 30.68 5.20
CA ASN A 344 12.12 30.04 5.19
C ASN A 344 12.64 29.75 3.77
N PHE A 345 11.82 29.88 2.74
CA PHE A 345 12.16 29.50 1.37
C PHE A 345 12.86 30.62 0.56
N GLY A 346 13.22 31.72 1.22
CA GLY A 346 13.84 32.88 0.61
C GLY A 346 12.87 33.72 -0.23
N PRO A 347 13.29 34.94 -0.62
CA PRO A 347 12.40 35.93 -1.23
C PRO A 347 11.87 35.51 -2.61
N GLU A 348 12.67 34.76 -3.39
CA GLU A 348 12.26 34.27 -4.71
C GLU A 348 11.05 33.34 -4.61
N THR A 349 11.10 32.34 -3.72
CA THR A 349 9.99 31.41 -3.54
C THR A 349 8.82 32.07 -2.83
N GLU A 350 9.07 32.88 -1.80
CA GLU A 350 8.02 33.58 -1.05
C GLU A 350 7.17 34.46 -1.97
N SER A 351 7.78 35.15 -2.95
CA SER A 351 7.06 35.95 -3.93
C SER A 351 6.11 35.13 -4.83
N ARG A 352 6.37 33.82 -4.96
CA ARG A 352 5.61 32.86 -5.79
C ARG A 352 4.58 32.04 -5.00
N LEU A 353 4.54 32.19 -3.68
CA LEU A 353 3.53 31.57 -2.82
C LEU A 353 2.39 32.56 -2.56
N LYS A 354 1.16 32.18 -2.87
CA LYS A 354 -0.01 33.06 -2.84
C LYS A 354 -1.09 32.53 -1.90
N VAL A 355 -1.57 33.42 -1.04
CA VAL A 355 -2.70 33.15 -0.15
C VAL A 355 -3.99 33.53 -0.87
N GLN A 356 -4.78 32.53 -1.26
CA GLN A 356 -6.00 32.76 -2.03
C GLN A 356 -7.06 31.70 -1.72
N ALA A 357 -8.31 32.15 -1.55
CA ALA A 357 -9.46 31.26 -1.50
C ALA A 357 -9.82 30.80 -2.92
N LEU A 358 -10.03 29.49 -3.07
CA LEU A 358 -10.31 28.87 -4.36
C LEU A 358 -11.79 28.51 -4.43
N ASP A 359 -12.55 29.28 -5.20
CA ASP A 359 -13.95 29.03 -5.48
C ASP A 359 -14.12 28.61 -6.95
N PHE A 360 -14.29 27.31 -7.18
CA PHE A 360 -14.52 26.78 -8.52
C PHE A 360 -16.01 26.71 -8.88
N THR A 361 -16.92 27.06 -7.97
CA THR A 361 -18.37 27.11 -8.27
C THR A 361 -18.75 28.34 -9.09
N SER A 362 -17.84 29.31 -9.21
CA SER A 362 -18.00 30.50 -10.07
C SER A 362 -17.77 30.21 -11.55
N LEU A 363 -17.28 29.00 -11.90
CA LEU A 363 -17.08 28.60 -13.29
C LEU A 363 -18.42 28.57 -14.04
N SER A 364 -18.43 29.18 -15.22
CA SER A 364 -19.57 29.14 -16.14
C SER A 364 -19.09 29.13 -17.57
N TYR A 365 -19.59 28.20 -18.38
CA TYR A 365 -19.30 28.15 -19.81
C TYR A 365 -20.15 29.17 -20.57
N ASP A 366 -19.47 30.05 -21.31
CA ASP A 366 -20.11 31.02 -22.18
C ASP A 366 -20.15 30.50 -23.61
N LEU A 367 -21.36 30.15 -24.08
CA LEU A 367 -21.62 29.66 -25.42
C LEU A 367 -21.24 30.66 -26.52
N SER A 368 -21.28 31.97 -26.23
CA SER A 368 -21.01 33.01 -27.23
C SER A 368 -19.51 33.13 -27.53
N THR A 369 -18.68 33.04 -26.50
CA THR A 369 -17.21 33.11 -26.62
C THR A 369 -16.56 31.73 -26.73
N ARG A 370 -17.30 30.65 -26.45
CA ARG A 370 -16.79 29.27 -26.34
C ARG A 370 -15.66 29.15 -25.32
N THR A 371 -15.78 29.87 -24.20
CA THR A 371 -14.77 29.88 -23.13
C THR A 371 -15.43 29.78 -21.76
N PHE A 372 -14.66 29.34 -20.76
CA PHE A 372 -15.09 29.40 -19.37
C PHE A 372 -14.80 30.76 -18.76
N THR A 373 -15.81 31.32 -18.11
CA THR A 373 -15.71 32.53 -17.28
C THR A 373 -15.65 32.15 -15.80
N GLY A 374 -15.26 33.09 -14.94
CA GLY A 374 -15.16 32.86 -13.49
C GLY A 374 -13.94 32.03 -13.05
N LEU A 375 -12.99 31.78 -13.96
CA LEU A 375 -11.68 31.26 -13.61
C LEU A 375 -10.91 32.29 -12.76
N PRO A 376 -10.20 31.85 -11.71
CA PRO A 376 -9.25 32.70 -11.01
C PRO A 376 -8.18 33.26 -11.95
N GLU A 377 -7.78 34.51 -11.72
CA GLU A 377 -6.83 35.23 -12.59
C GLU A 377 -5.49 34.48 -12.80
N PHE A 378 -4.98 33.78 -11.79
CA PHE A 378 -3.73 33.02 -11.91
C PHE A 378 -3.83 31.81 -12.85
N LEU A 379 -5.05 31.42 -13.26
CA LEU A 379 -5.34 30.39 -14.26
C LEU A 379 -5.62 30.98 -15.65
N HIS A 380 -5.69 32.30 -15.77
CA HIS A 380 -5.73 32.95 -17.09
C HIS A 380 -4.33 32.92 -17.67
N ASN A 381 -4.12 32.08 -18.69
CA ASN A 381 -2.91 32.11 -19.48
C ASN A 381 -3.23 31.73 -20.93
N GLN A 382 -2.61 32.44 -21.88
CA GLN A 382 -2.69 32.09 -23.29
C GLN A 382 -1.85 30.87 -23.62
N GLU A 383 -0.81 30.63 -22.81
CA GLU A 383 0.06 29.47 -22.94
C GLU A 383 -0.41 28.31 -22.06
N ARG A 384 -0.18 27.10 -22.55
CA ARG A 384 -0.58 25.87 -21.86
C ARG A 384 0.20 25.71 -20.55
N MET A 385 -0.53 25.72 -19.43
CA MET A 385 0.03 25.54 -18.08
C MET A 385 -0.15 24.12 -17.56
N PHE A 386 0.52 23.81 -16.44
CA PHE A 386 0.39 22.53 -15.75
C PHE A 386 -0.10 22.70 -14.31
N LEU A 387 -1.23 22.08 -13.96
CA LEU A 387 -1.79 22.12 -12.61
C LEU A 387 -1.28 20.94 -11.79
N ILE A 388 -0.89 21.19 -10.55
CA ILE A 388 -0.45 20.17 -9.59
C ILE A 388 -1.45 20.14 -8.45
N GLY A 389 -2.03 18.97 -8.18
CA GLY A 389 -2.86 18.70 -7.02
C GLY A 389 -2.18 17.68 -6.12
N ASN A 390 -1.15 18.09 -5.40
CA ASN A 390 -0.43 17.21 -4.46
C ASN A 390 -1.15 17.20 -3.10
N HIS A 391 -1.84 16.11 -2.76
CA HIS A 391 -2.63 16.02 -1.52
C HIS A 391 -3.66 17.17 -1.38
N ALA A 392 -4.24 17.61 -2.50
CA ALA A 392 -5.09 18.81 -2.56
C ALA A 392 -6.48 18.69 -1.88
N ASP A 393 -6.67 17.67 -1.03
CA ASP A 393 -7.87 17.43 -0.23
C ASP A 393 -9.19 17.59 -1.00
N GLU A 394 -9.99 18.59 -0.64
CA GLU A 394 -11.31 18.86 -1.20
C GLU A 394 -11.25 19.35 -2.66
N LEU A 395 -10.06 19.76 -3.13
CA LEU A 395 -9.83 20.21 -4.50
C LEU A 395 -9.44 19.06 -5.44
N THR A 396 -9.06 17.88 -4.91
CA THR A 396 -8.74 16.69 -5.72
C THR A 396 -9.76 16.39 -6.83
N PRO A 397 -11.09 16.34 -6.57
CA PRO A 397 -12.07 16.10 -7.64
C PRO A 397 -12.27 17.29 -8.58
N TRP A 398 -11.88 18.50 -8.18
CA TRP A 398 -11.98 19.71 -9.02
C TRP A 398 -10.84 19.83 -10.03
N MET A 399 -9.69 19.20 -9.78
CA MET A 399 -8.52 19.24 -10.66
C MET A 399 -8.85 19.00 -12.15
N PRO A 400 -9.55 17.92 -12.56
CA PRO A 400 -9.87 17.70 -13.97
C PRO A 400 -10.82 18.75 -14.56
N LEU A 401 -11.79 19.26 -13.79
CA LEU A 401 -12.74 20.29 -14.26
C LEU A 401 -12.02 21.61 -14.50
N VAL A 402 -11.23 22.04 -13.51
CA VAL A 402 -10.48 23.31 -13.57
C VAL A 402 -9.41 23.26 -14.64
N ALA A 403 -8.70 22.13 -14.78
CA ALA A 403 -7.74 21.94 -15.86
C ALA A 403 -8.41 22.00 -17.23
N HIS A 404 -9.59 21.40 -17.39
CA HIS A 404 -10.35 21.47 -18.64
C HIS A 404 -10.80 22.89 -18.98
N ALA A 405 -11.36 23.60 -18.00
CA ALA A 405 -11.81 24.98 -18.15
C ALA A 405 -10.64 25.92 -18.51
N ALA A 406 -9.48 25.76 -17.87
CA ALA A 406 -8.27 26.53 -18.13
C ALA A 406 -7.45 26.04 -19.34
N ARG A 407 -7.93 25.01 -20.07
CA ARG A 407 -7.19 24.34 -21.16
C ARG A 407 -5.77 23.88 -20.76
N ALA A 408 -5.57 23.58 -19.48
CA ALA A 408 -4.30 23.17 -18.90
C ALA A 408 -4.07 21.65 -19.02
N ASP A 409 -2.88 21.19 -18.65
CA ASP A 409 -2.64 19.81 -18.25
C ASP A 409 -2.63 19.71 -16.73
N PHE A 410 -2.76 18.51 -16.16
CA PHE A 410 -2.69 18.37 -14.71
C PHE A 410 -2.12 17.04 -14.23
N ILE A 411 -1.68 17.04 -12.97
CA ILE A 411 -1.52 15.85 -12.15
C ILE A 411 -2.30 16.00 -10.85
N SER A 412 -2.88 14.91 -10.36
CA SER A 412 -3.58 14.86 -9.08
C SER A 412 -3.13 13.62 -8.29
N ILE A 413 -2.69 13.83 -7.04
CA ILE A 413 -2.22 12.78 -6.13
C ILE A 413 -3.24 12.67 -4.98
N PRO A 414 -4.27 11.82 -5.10
CA PRO A 414 -5.37 11.76 -4.15
C PRO A 414 -5.00 11.06 -2.83
N CYS A 415 -5.23 11.74 -1.70
CA CYS A 415 -5.02 11.17 -0.36
C CYS A 415 -6.28 11.07 0.50
N CYS A 416 -7.28 11.91 0.24
CA CYS A 416 -8.52 12.02 1.01
C CYS A 416 -9.75 11.70 0.15
N PHE A 417 -10.85 11.31 0.80
CA PHE A 417 -12.10 10.94 0.13
C PHE A 417 -13.03 12.14 -0.02
N TRP A 418 -12.87 12.92 -1.08
CA TRP A 418 -13.71 14.07 -1.39
C TRP A 418 -14.42 13.91 -2.74
N GLY A 419 -15.73 14.16 -2.73
CA GLY A 419 -16.53 14.46 -3.92
C GLY A 419 -16.53 15.97 -4.19
N LEU A 420 -17.21 16.39 -5.25
CA LEU A 420 -17.22 17.81 -5.67
C LEU A 420 -17.90 18.75 -4.66
N ASP A 421 -18.90 18.27 -3.93
CA ASP A 421 -19.72 19.07 -3.02
C ASP A 421 -19.61 18.63 -1.54
N GLY A 422 -18.67 17.74 -1.22
CA GLY A 422 -18.49 17.23 0.15
C GLY A 422 -17.68 15.93 0.22
N ARG A 423 -17.79 15.21 1.35
CA ARG A 423 -17.11 13.91 1.51
C ARG A 423 -17.62 12.91 0.48
N PHE A 424 -16.71 12.09 -0.06
CA PHE A 424 -17.06 11.03 -0.98
C PHE A 424 -17.79 9.89 -0.23
N HIS A 425 -18.96 9.51 -0.72
CA HIS A 425 -19.75 8.40 -0.17
C HIS A 425 -19.90 7.30 -1.22
N ALA A 426 -19.54 6.06 -0.86
CA ALA A 426 -19.55 4.92 -1.78
C ALA A 426 -20.94 4.22 -1.91
N GLN A 427 -21.96 4.66 -1.17
CA GLN A 427 -23.27 3.99 -1.13
C GLN A 427 -24.19 4.45 -2.27
N LYS A 428 -24.95 3.53 -2.86
CA LYS A 428 -25.87 3.76 -4.00
C LYS A 428 -27.00 4.76 -3.72
N THR A 429 -27.30 5.06 -2.46
CA THR A 429 -28.50 5.81 -2.05
C THR A 429 -28.30 7.33 -2.03
N LYS A 430 -27.06 7.84 -2.06
CA LYS A 430 -26.77 9.28 -2.14
C LYS A 430 -26.32 9.63 -3.56
N ILE A 431 -27.16 10.34 -4.31
CA ILE A 431 -26.79 10.91 -5.61
C ILE A 431 -25.70 11.97 -5.36
N MET A 432 -24.51 11.74 -5.90
CA MET A 432 -23.39 12.68 -5.88
C MET A 432 -23.24 13.32 -7.26
N PRO A 433 -22.81 14.59 -7.34
CA PRO A 433 -22.45 15.21 -8.62
C PRO A 433 -21.34 14.41 -9.32
N GLY A 434 -21.52 14.18 -10.62
CA GLY A 434 -20.52 13.57 -11.49
C GLY A 434 -20.91 12.19 -12.01
N PRO A 435 -19.92 11.40 -12.47
CA PRO A 435 -20.18 10.10 -13.08
C PRO A 435 -20.63 9.05 -12.05
N SER A 436 -21.15 7.93 -12.57
CA SER A 436 -21.64 6.81 -11.76
C SER A 436 -20.59 6.32 -10.76
N CYS A 437 -21.01 6.22 -9.49
CA CYS A 437 -20.22 5.65 -8.39
C CYS A 437 -20.25 4.10 -8.36
N SER A 438 -20.59 3.45 -9.49
CA SER A 438 -20.58 1.99 -9.62
C SER A 438 -19.22 1.44 -9.25
N ALA A 439 -19.22 0.41 -8.41
CA ALA A 439 -18.02 -0.32 -8.00
C ALA A 439 -17.40 -1.14 -9.13
N GLN A 440 -18.19 -1.52 -10.14
CA GLN A 440 -17.71 -2.38 -11.22
C GLN A 440 -17.28 -1.53 -12.41
N PRO A 441 -16.17 -1.89 -13.08
CA PRO A 441 -15.88 -1.35 -14.40
C PRO A 441 -17.00 -1.75 -15.36
N SER A 442 -17.33 -0.87 -16.29
CA SER A 442 -18.30 -1.14 -17.35
C SER A 442 -17.70 -2.14 -18.35
N PRO A 443 -18.39 -3.25 -18.67
CA PRO A 443 -17.92 -4.19 -19.67
C PRO A 443 -17.91 -3.59 -21.08
N ASP A 444 -18.69 -2.55 -21.32
CA ASP A 444 -18.82 -1.87 -22.62
C ASP A 444 -17.72 -0.82 -22.86
N GLU A 445 -16.88 -0.55 -21.85
CA GLU A 445 -15.82 0.47 -21.90
C GLU A 445 -14.45 -0.19 -21.73
N PRO A 446 -13.73 -0.51 -22.83
CA PRO A 446 -12.45 -1.22 -22.78
C PRO A 446 -11.39 -0.52 -21.90
N TRP A 447 -11.42 0.81 -21.85
CA TRP A 447 -10.49 1.59 -21.02
C TRP A 447 -10.74 1.40 -19.52
N GLU A 448 -11.99 1.17 -19.09
CA GLU A 448 -12.29 0.89 -17.68
C GLU A 448 -11.78 -0.49 -17.26
N LEU A 449 -11.85 -1.48 -18.15
CA LEU A 449 -11.29 -2.81 -17.91
C LEU A 449 -9.75 -2.77 -17.83
N ALA A 450 -9.11 -2.07 -18.75
CA ALA A 450 -7.65 -1.86 -18.73
C ALA A 450 -7.20 -1.12 -17.46
N LEU A 451 -7.95 -0.08 -17.05
CA LEU A 451 -7.71 0.63 -15.80
C LEU A 451 -7.92 -0.30 -14.59
N ALA A 452 -8.98 -1.11 -14.59
CA ALA A 452 -9.26 -2.02 -13.49
C ALA A 452 -8.17 -3.08 -13.32
N ASP A 453 -7.57 -3.53 -14.43
CA ASP A 453 -6.42 -4.42 -14.40
C ASP A 453 -5.18 -3.72 -13.84
N ARG A 454 -4.91 -2.46 -14.23
CA ARG A 454 -3.81 -1.66 -13.64
C ARG A 454 -4.01 -1.40 -12.14
N LEU A 455 -5.25 -1.11 -11.73
CA LEU A 455 -5.61 -0.82 -10.35
C LEU A 455 -6.02 -2.07 -9.55
N HIS A 456 -5.74 -3.29 -10.04
CA HIS A 456 -6.24 -4.51 -9.41
C HIS A 456 -5.78 -4.67 -7.95
N SER A 457 -4.58 -4.18 -7.60
CA SER A 457 -4.11 -4.11 -6.21
C SER A 457 -5.01 -3.28 -5.27
N VAL A 458 -5.73 -2.31 -5.82
CA VAL A 458 -6.59 -1.37 -5.07
C VAL A 458 -8.06 -1.78 -5.16
N LEU A 459 -8.44 -2.40 -6.28
CA LEU A 459 -9.79 -2.85 -6.60
C LEU A 459 -10.11 -4.27 -6.12
N ASP A 460 -9.18 -4.91 -5.43
CA ASP A 460 -9.19 -6.32 -5.00
C ASP A 460 -10.63 -6.82 -4.66
N GLY A 461 -11.24 -7.50 -5.64
CA GLY A 461 -12.67 -7.85 -5.66
C GLY A 461 -13.34 -7.83 -7.04
N THR A 462 -12.81 -7.11 -8.04
CA THR A 462 -13.52 -6.91 -9.33
C THR A 462 -12.79 -7.36 -10.60
N ALA A 463 -11.53 -7.81 -10.53
CA ALA A 463 -10.75 -8.12 -11.72
C ALA A 463 -10.22 -9.56 -11.68
N ASN A 464 -11.06 -10.49 -12.11
CA ASN A 464 -10.61 -11.70 -12.82
C ASN A 464 -11.51 -11.85 -14.05
N ALA A 465 -11.33 -10.96 -15.02
CA ALA A 465 -12.07 -11.01 -16.28
C ALA A 465 -11.66 -12.22 -17.15
N ASN A 466 -10.50 -12.83 -16.90
CA ASN A 466 -9.93 -13.90 -17.75
C ASN A 466 -9.72 -15.25 -17.04
N SER A 467 -10.11 -15.43 -15.77
CA SER A 467 -10.11 -16.76 -15.16
C SER A 467 -11.54 -17.27 -15.15
N GLY A 468 -11.85 -18.35 -15.87
CA GLY A 468 -13.15 -19.05 -15.82
C GLY A 468 -13.54 -19.60 -14.43
N ALA A 469 -12.89 -19.18 -13.34
CA ALA A 469 -13.21 -19.50 -11.98
C ALA A 469 -14.45 -18.71 -11.50
N LYS A 470 -15.52 -19.46 -11.19
CA LYS A 470 -16.76 -18.92 -10.63
C LYS A 470 -16.54 -18.22 -9.28
N LYS A 471 -17.04 -16.98 -9.20
CA LYS A 471 -17.51 -16.21 -8.02
C LYS A 471 -16.59 -16.11 -6.80
N GLY A 472 -15.98 -14.93 -6.65
CA GLY A 472 -15.76 -14.28 -5.36
C GLY A 472 -16.42 -12.89 -5.35
N THR A 473 -17.58 -12.76 -4.74
CA THR A 473 -18.38 -11.53 -4.59
C THR A 473 -17.78 -10.55 -3.57
N LYS A 474 -16.54 -10.10 -3.76
CA LYS A 474 -15.98 -9.03 -2.91
C LYS A 474 -16.19 -7.69 -3.60
N GLN A 475 -16.98 -6.82 -2.97
CA GLN A 475 -17.09 -5.43 -3.42
C GLN A 475 -15.72 -4.75 -3.28
N PRO A 476 -15.31 -3.90 -4.23
CA PRO A 476 -14.05 -3.18 -4.13
C PRO A 476 -14.07 -2.28 -2.90
N SER A 477 -12.89 -2.05 -2.33
CA SER A 477 -12.68 -1.18 -1.19
C SER A 477 -13.24 0.23 -1.46
N GLN A 478 -13.57 0.99 -0.41
CA GLN A 478 -13.98 2.40 -0.55
C GLN A 478 -12.94 3.19 -1.36
N TYR A 479 -11.65 2.86 -1.20
CA TYR A 479 -10.58 3.46 -1.97
C TYR A 479 -10.60 3.08 -3.45
N GLY A 480 -10.77 1.80 -3.77
CA GLY A 480 -10.93 1.34 -5.16
C GLY A 480 -12.11 2.02 -5.87
N ARG A 481 -13.26 2.15 -5.19
CA ARG A 481 -14.42 2.85 -5.72
C ARG A 481 -14.16 4.33 -5.96
N TYR A 482 -13.42 4.96 -5.05
CA TYR A 482 -13.03 6.36 -5.18
C TYR A 482 -12.10 6.57 -6.38
N MET A 483 -11.09 5.72 -6.55
CA MET A 483 -10.16 5.77 -7.68
C MET A 483 -10.89 5.61 -9.02
N LEU A 484 -11.83 4.66 -9.12
CA LEU A 484 -12.63 4.47 -10.33
C LEU A 484 -13.55 5.66 -10.62
N TRP A 485 -14.13 6.27 -9.59
CA TRP A 485 -14.94 7.48 -9.75
C TRP A 485 -14.10 8.68 -10.22
N LEU A 486 -12.90 8.89 -9.66
CA LEU A 486 -11.98 9.93 -10.12
C LEU A 486 -11.53 9.71 -11.56
N ALA A 487 -11.25 8.46 -11.95
CA ALA A 487 -10.90 8.10 -13.31
C ALA A 487 -12.01 8.45 -14.31
N ARG A 488 -13.26 8.09 -13.99
CA ARG A 488 -14.43 8.46 -14.79
C ARG A 488 -14.59 9.96 -14.87
N LEU A 489 -14.38 10.67 -13.76
CA LEU A 489 -14.51 12.12 -13.73
C LEU A 489 -13.48 12.78 -14.67
N GLN A 490 -12.23 12.34 -14.59
CA GLN A 490 -11.18 12.77 -15.52
C GLN A 490 -11.53 12.47 -16.98
N ARG A 491 -12.07 11.28 -17.26
CA ARG A 491 -12.51 10.89 -18.61
C ARG A 491 -13.61 11.81 -19.13
N CYS A 492 -14.64 12.06 -18.32
CA CYS A 492 -15.75 12.94 -18.68
C CYS A 492 -15.32 14.40 -18.83
N CYS A 493 -14.25 14.83 -18.17
CA CYS A 493 -13.62 16.14 -18.38
C CYS A 493 -12.67 16.19 -19.60
N GLY A 494 -12.72 15.20 -20.49
CA GLY A 494 -12.03 15.24 -21.78
C GLY A 494 -10.57 14.82 -21.75
N TYR A 495 -10.13 14.05 -20.74
CA TYR A 495 -8.77 13.51 -20.67
C TYR A 495 -8.72 11.99 -20.80
N GLN A 496 -7.65 11.48 -21.41
CA GLN A 496 -7.29 10.06 -21.27
C GLN A 496 -7.00 9.79 -19.80
N VAL A 497 -7.34 8.58 -19.32
CA VAL A 497 -7.08 8.19 -17.92
C VAL A 497 -5.70 7.58 -17.84
N GLU A 498 -4.73 8.40 -17.45
CA GLU A 498 -3.34 7.99 -17.25
C GLU A 498 -3.06 7.94 -15.75
N VAL A 499 -2.60 6.80 -15.25
CA VAL A 499 -2.33 6.57 -13.82
C VAL A 499 -0.92 6.04 -13.62
N GLU A 500 -0.26 6.51 -12.56
CA GLU A 500 1.10 6.09 -12.19
C GLU A 500 1.15 5.72 -10.70
N ALA A 501 1.81 4.60 -10.39
CA ALA A 501 2.16 4.24 -9.03
C ALA A 501 3.52 4.85 -8.67
N LEU A 502 3.50 6.06 -8.11
CA LEU A 502 4.69 6.82 -7.77
C LEU A 502 5.59 6.04 -6.79
N ARG A 503 6.91 6.08 -7.08
CA ARG A 503 7.97 5.49 -6.24
C ARG A 503 8.36 6.39 -5.06
N ILE A 504 7.35 6.93 -4.36
CA ILE A 504 7.52 7.82 -3.21
C ILE A 504 7.03 7.15 -1.92
N PRO A 505 7.58 7.50 -0.75
CA PRO A 505 7.19 6.91 0.54
C PRO A 505 5.84 7.44 1.06
N SER A 506 4.78 7.30 0.26
CA SER A 506 3.41 7.77 0.58
C SER A 506 2.44 6.60 0.78
N THR A 507 1.41 6.80 1.60
CA THR A 507 0.44 5.74 1.99
C THR A 507 -0.48 5.29 0.87
N ARG A 508 -0.67 6.12 -0.16
CA ARG A 508 -1.56 5.83 -1.29
C ARG A 508 -0.90 5.89 -2.66
N ASN A 509 0.19 6.66 -2.80
CA ASN A 509 1.17 6.69 -3.90
C ASN A 509 0.68 6.59 -5.36
N TRP A 510 -0.61 6.73 -5.65
CA TRP A 510 -1.15 6.79 -7.01
C TRP A 510 -1.31 8.24 -7.46
N ALA A 511 -0.94 8.51 -8.70
CA ALA A 511 -1.16 9.79 -9.37
C ALA A 511 -2.05 9.59 -10.59
N PHE A 512 -2.95 10.54 -10.82
CA PHE A 512 -3.74 10.71 -12.03
C PHE A 512 -3.14 11.83 -12.85
N ALA A 513 -2.78 11.56 -14.10
CA ALA A 513 -2.26 12.56 -15.04
C ALA A 513 -3.29 12.80 -16.14
N GLY A 514 -3.67 14.06 -16.36
CA GLY A 514 -4.45 14.50 -17.51
C GLY A 514 -3.58 15.30 -18.44
N ILE A 515 -2.82 14.61 -19.29
CA ILE A 515 -1.86 15.22 -20.24
C ILE A 515 -2.26 14.97 -21.70
N SER A 516 -3.21 14.07 -21.93
CA SER A 516 -3.72 13.71 -23.26
C SER A 516 -5.23 13.94 -23.33
N ARG A 517 -5.71 14.57 -24.41
CA ARG A 517 -7.13 14.87 -24.62
C ARG A 517 -7.87 13.70 -25.27
N THR A 518 -9.18 13.62 -25.05
CA THR A 518 -10.05 12.60 -25.69
C THR A 518 -10.75 13.09 -26.93
N TRP A 519 -11.07 14.39 -26.96
CA TRP A 519 -11.73 15.04 -28.07
C TRP A 519 -10.74 15.34 -29.20
N LYS A 520 -11.21 15.20 -30.43
CA LYS A 520 -10.47 15.43 -31.68
C LYS A 520 -11.14 16.47 -32.58
N SER A 521 -12.39 16.82 -32.28
CA SER A 521 -13.15 17.86 -33.00
C SER A 521 -13.75 18.88 -32.04
N ASP A 522 -14.11 20.05 -32.58
CA ASP A 522 -14.77 21.12 -31.82
C ASP A 522 -16.12 20.68 -31.26
N ASP A 523 -16.85 19.79 -31.95
CA ASP A 523 -18.12 19.25 -31.47
C ASP A 523 -17.94 18.35 -30.25
N GLU A 524 -16.88 17.53 -30.24
CA GLU A 524 -16.55 16.71 -29.08
C GLU A 524 -16.08 17.58 -27.90
N LEU A 525 -15.30 18.62 -28.17
CA LEU A 525 -14.91 19.61 -27.17
C LEU A 525 -16.13 20.30 -26.55
N ALA A 526 -17.07 20.76 -27.38
CA ALA A 526 -18.28 21.44 -26.93
C ALA A 526 -19.12 20.55 -25.99
N ARG A 527 -19.26 19.24 -26.30
CA ARG A 527 -19.95 18.29 -25.40
C ARG A 527 -19.26 18.15 -24.04
N VAL A 528 -17.93 18.17 -24.02
CA VAL A 528 -17.17 18.13 -22.77
C VAL A 528 -17.32 19.45 -21.99
N ASP A 529 -17.30 20.58 -22.69
CA ASP A 529 -17.54 21.90 -22.08
C ASP A 529 -18.94 21.96 -21.43
N GLU A 530 -19.98 21.52 -22.14
CA GLU A 530 -21.36 21.40 -21.60
C GLU A 530 -21.44 20.45 -20.41
N TYR A 531 -20.74 19.31 -20.44
CA TYR A 531 -20.70 18.38 -19.32
C TYR A 531 -20.06 19.02 -18.08
N VAL A 532 -18.92 19.69 -18.25
CA VAL A 532 -18.21 20.36 -17.14
C VAL A 532 -19.08 21.48 -16.57
N ASP A 533 -19.69 22.31 -17.41
CA ASP A 533 -20.60 23.37 -16.97
C ASP A 533 -21.81 22.81 -16.20
N GLY A 534 -22.47 21.79 -16.76
CA GLY A 534 -23.59 21.11 -16.12
C GLY A 534 -23.23 20.52 -14.76
N LEU A 535 -22.01 20.02 -14.61
CA LEU A 535 -21.52 19.47 -13.35
C LEU A 535 -21.27 20.57 -12.30
N VAL A 536 -20.68 21.70 -12.70
CA VAL A 536 -20.53 22.87 -11.81
C VAL A 536 -21.90 23.40 -11.39
N ASN A 537 -22.86 23.47 -12.31
CA ASN A 537 -24.23 23.90 -12.02
C ASN A 537 -24.92 22.97 -11.00
N GLN A 538 -24.79 21.65 -11.13
CA GLN A 538 -25.30 20.70 -10.12
C GLN A 538 -24.72 20.93 -8.72
N VAL A 539 -23.41 21.21 -8.64
CA VAL A 539 -22.77 21.52 -7.35
C VAL A 539 -23.31 22.83 -6.76
N ARG A 540 -23.48 23.85 -7.61
CA ARG A 540 -24.02 25.17 -7.23
C ARG A 540 -25.46 25.07 -6.72
N GLU A 541 -26.33 24.37 -7.45
CA GLU A 541 -27.74 24.18 -7.08
C GLU A 541 -27.90 23.44 -5.75
N ARG A 542 -27.04 22.46 -5.48
CA ARG A 542 -27.06 21.72 -4.22
C ARG A 542 -26.58 22.56 -3.04
N GLY A 543 -25.72 23.56 -3.27
CA GLY A 543 -25.24 24.49 -2.25
C GLY A 543 -24.45 23.85 -1.10
N LEU A 544 -23.99 22.60 -1.27
CA LEU A 544 -23.27 21.84 -0.24
C LEU A 544 -21.77 22.14 -0.23
N PHE A 545 -21.21 22.52 -1.39
CA PHE A 545 -19.82 22.99 -1.46
C PHE A 545 -19.69 24.31 -0.70
N LYS A 546 -18.71 24.37 0.20
CA LYS A 546 -18.42 25.58 0.97
C LYS A 546 -17.00 26.01 0.71
N THR A 547 -16.86 27.04 -0.13
CA THR A 547 -15.59 27.74 -0.32
C THR A 547 -15.07 28.19 1.05
N ARG A 548 -13.87 27.74 1.41
CA ARG A 548 -13.26 28.16 2.67
C ARG A 548 -12.88 29.65 2.59
N ARG A 549 -13.12 30.38 3.68
CA ARG A 549 -12.77 31.80 3.78
C ARG A 549 -11.30 31.95 4.14
N LEU A 550 -10.67 33.02 3.65
CA LEU A 550 -9.32 33.42 4.04
C LEU A 550 -9.25 33.58 5.57
N GLU A 551 -8.30 32.89 6.20
CA GLU A 551 -7.97 33.14 7.60
C GLU A 551 -7.09 34.39 7.65
N PHE A 552 -7.64 35.53 8.10
CA PHE A 552 -6.84 36.74 8.34
C PHE A 552 -5.77 36.43 9.40
N ALA A 553 -4.50 36.65 9.06
CA ALA A 553 -3.40 36.48 9.99
C ALA A 553 -3.58 37.42 11.20
N PRO A 554 -3.45 36.94 12.45
CA PRO A 554 -3.37 37.84 13.59
C PRO A 554 -2.03 38.60 13.53
N ASN A 555 -2.12 39.94 13.64
CA ASN A 555 -1.03 40.91 13.53
C ASN A 555 0.29 40.48 14.20
N HIS A 556 1.37 40.58 13.43
CA HIS A 556 2.74 40.62 13.92
C HIS A 556 2.95 41.88 14.78
N HIS A 557 2.92 41.75 16.10
CA HIS A 557 3.74 42.52 17.05
C HIS A 557 3.73 41.84 18.42
N ASN A 558 4.75 41.03 18.68
CA ASN A 558 5.56 41.12 19.90
C ASN A 558 6.71 40.09 19.84
N PRO A 559 7.96 40.50 20.13
CA PRO A 559 9.10 39.62 20.09
C PRO A 559 9.29 38.92 21.45
N ILE A 560 10.08 37.84 21.42
CA ILE A 560 10.68 37.13 22.56
C ILE A 560 9.72 36.21 23.32
N PHE A 561 9.84 34.90 23.10
CA PHE A 561 10.47 34.02 24.11
C PHE A 561 10.84 32.68 23.48
N SER A 562 12.14 32.40 23.56
CA SER A 562 12.75 31.11 23.28
C SER A 562 12.40 30.10 24.38
N LEU A 563 12.44 28.85 23.96
CA LEU A 563 12.15 27.58 24.62
C LEU A 563 12.68 27.45 26.07
N THR A 564 11.86 26.90 26.97
CA THR A 564 12.36 25.94 27.96
C THR A 564 11.25 24.97 28.38
N MET A 565 11.60 23.68 28.37
CA MET A 565 10.81 22.57 28.89
C MET A 565 10.59 22.70 30.41
N ALA A 566 9.34 22.58 30.88
CA ALA A 566 9.02 22.05 32.19
C ALA A 566 7.54 21.62 32.25
N ALA A 567 7.30 20.35 32.57
CA ALA A 567 5.99 19.85 32.93
C ALA A 567 5.63 20.34 34.35
N SER A 568 4.56 21.13 34.50
CA SER A 568 3.76 21.22 35.74
C SER A 568 2.42 21.91 35.47
N SER A 569 1.41 21.56 36.25
CA SER A 569 -0.02 21.78 36.06
C SER A 569 -0.41 23.24 35.72
N ALA A 570 -0.76 23.50 34.47
CA ALA A 570 -1.32 24.78 34.03
C ALA A 570 -2.85 24.81 34.20
N ARG A 571 -3.39 25.92 34.72
CA ARG A 571 -4.83 26.21 34.71
C ARG A 571 -5.31 26.36 33.25
N PRO A 572 -6.50 25.86 32.90
CA PRO A 572 -6.97 25.90 31.51
C PRO A 572 -7.15 27.33 31.02
N THR A 573 -6.66 27.60 29.80
CA THR A 573 -6.79 28.93 29.18
C THR A 573 -8.23 29.19 28.75
N GLY A 574 -8.65 30.47 28.70
CA GLY A 574 -9.97 30.85 28.20
C GLY A 574 -10.26 30.41 26.75
N MET A 575 -9.22 30.12 25.96
CA MET A 575 -9.35 29.58 24.60
C MET A 575 -9.66 28.08 24.59
N THR A 576 -9.07 27.30 25.50
CA THR A 576 -9.37 25.87 25.66
C THR A 576 -10.82 25.63 26.03
N LEU A 577 -11.36 26.39 27.00
CA LEU A 577 -12.78 26.30 27.39
C LEU A 577 -13.73 26.63 26.22
N LYS A 578 -13.42 27.67 25.44
CA LYS A 578 -14.19 28.01 24.22
C LYS A 578 -14.15 26.89 23.19
N ARG A 579 -12.99 26.23 23.02
CA ARG A 579 -12.88 25.08 22.13
C ARG A 579 -13.71 23.90 22.62
N ILE A 580 -13.64 23.55 23.90
CA ILE A 580 -14.42 22.44 24.46
C ILE A 580 -15.92 22.70 24.32
N GLN A 581 -16.38 23.93 24.57
CA GLN A 581 -17.78 24.31 24.33
C GLN A 581 -18.18 24.21 22.86
N LYS A 582 -17.26 24.49 21.93
CA LYS A 582 -17.48 24.28 20.50
C LYS A 582 -17.60 22.79 20.16
N GLU A 583 -16.74 21.93 20.70
CA GLU A 583 -16.87 20.47 20.53
C GLU A 583 -18.27 19.98 20.97
N ILE A 584 -18.75 20.43 22.14
CA ILE A 584 -20.10 20.08 22.63
C ILE A 584 -21.20 20.52 21.64
N LYS A 585 -21.11 21.75 21.13
CA LYS A 585 -22.09 22.28 20.17
C LYS A 585 -22.04 21.58 18.82
N ASP A 586 -20.85 21.22 18.36
CA ASP A 586 -20.65 20.58 17.07
C ASP A 586 -21.16 19.13 17.13
N ILE A 587 -20.90 18.40 18.22
CA ILE A 587 -21.44 17.05 18.46
C ILE A 587 -22.98 17.03 18.50
N GLN A 588 -23.61 18.07 19.04
CA GLN A 588 -25.09 18.18 19.04
C GLN A 588 -25.70 18.42 17.66
N LYS A 589 -24.91 18.90 16.69
CA LYS A 589 -25.36 19.20 15.32
C LYS A 589 -25.03 18.07 14.34
N GLU A 590 -24.09 17.20 14.68
CA GLU A 590 -23.63 16.11 13.83
C GLU A 590 -24.55 14.88 13.99
N ASP A 591 -24.83 14.19 12.87
CA ASP A 591 -25.46 12.87 12.91
C ASP A 591 -24.41 11.84 13.33
N MET A 592 -24.41 11.52 14.63
CA MET A 592 -23.43 10.63 15.24
C MET A 592 -23.71 9.14 14.94
N GLY A 593 -24.80 8.82 14.24
CA GLY A 593 -25.25 7.44 14.06
C GLY A 593 -25.38 6.72 15.41
N GLY A 594 -24.65 5.61 15.58
CA GLY A 594 -24.62 4.86 16.84
C GLY A 594 -23.52 5.28 17.84
N ILE A 595 -22.67 6.26 17.50
CA ILE A 595 -21.58 6.72 18.39
C ILE A 595 -22.16 7.68 19.43
N ARG A 596 -21.82 7.47 20.71
CA ARG A 596 -22.13 8.40 21.80
C ARG A 596 -20.87 9.08 22.25
N LEU A 597 -20.94 10.38 22.54
CA LEU A 597 -19.81 11.15 23.02
C LEU A 597 -20.32 12.33 23.85
N ALA A 598 -19.93 12.39 25.12
CA ALA A 598 -20.35 13.46 26.02
C ALA A 598 -19.26 13.77 27.06
N PRO A 599 -19.17 15.03 27.53
CA PRO A 599 -18.38 15.35 28.72
C PRO A 599 -18.99 14.68 29.95
N SER A 600 -18.15 14.43 30.96
CA SER A 600 -18.58 13.96 32.27
C SER A 600 -19.35 15.05 33.03
N ASP A 601 -20.22 14.64 33.96
CA ASP A 601 -21.02 15.56 34.77
C ASP A 601 -20.18 16.47 35.69
N HIS A 602 -18.94 16.06 36.00
CA HIS A 602 -18.08 16.72 36.98
C HIS A 602 -16.91 17.49 36.35
N SER A 603 -16.59 17.24 35.07
CA SER A 603 -15.45 17.86 34.39
C SER A 603 -15.65 17.97 32.88
N LEU A 604 -15.45 19.18 32.35
CA LEU A 604 -15.42 19.44 30.91
C LEU A 604 -14.15 18.89 30.21
N PHE A 605 -13.16 18.44 30.98
CA PHE A 605 -11.91 17.86 30.46
C PHE A 605 -11.93 16.34 30.44
N GLU A 606 -12.94 15.72 31.07
CA GLU A 606 -13.14 14.28 31.07
C GLU A 606 -14.39 13.96 30.27
N TRP A 607 -14.28 13.03 29.35
CA TRP A 607 -15.31 12.70 28.38
C TRP A 607 -15.45 11.19 28.30
N THR A 608 -16.68 10.75 28.07
CA THR A 608 -17.02 9.35 27.83
C THR A 608 -17.60 9.22 26.44
N GLY A 609 -17.06 8.27 25.68
CA GLY A 609 -17.61 7.85 24.39
C GLY A 609 -18.04 6.40 24.40
N SER A 610 -19.05 6.05 23.59
CA SER A 610 -19.33 4.67 23.20
C SER A 610 -19.35 4.55 21.69
N LEU A 611 -18.80 3.46 21.17
CA LEU A 611 -18.76 3.17 19.75
C LEU A 611 -19.34 1.77 19.48
N PRO A 612 -20.32 1.65 18.57
CA PRO A 612 -20.86 0.36 18.19
C PRO A 612 -19.81 -0.39 17.36
N GLY A 613 -19.73 -1.69 17.56
CA GLY A 613 -18.92 -2.57 16.74
C GLY A 613 -19.40 -2.52 15.29
N PRO A 614 -18.52 -2.17 14.33
CA PRO A 614 -18.92 -1.98 12.93
C PRO A 614 -19.59 -3.22 12.34
N GLU A 615 -20.68 -3.04 11.58
CA GLU A 615 -21.38 -4.13 10.90
C GLU A 615 -20.46 -4.87 9.91
N GLY A 616 -20.55 -6.19 9.86
CA GLY A 616 -19.68 -7.05 9.06
C GLY A 616 -18.30 -7.31 9.66
N SER A 617 -17.93 -6.64 10.76
CA SER A 617 -16.66 -6.86 11.47
C SER A 617 -16.75 -8.01 12.47
N VAL A 618 -15.62 -8.36 13.08
CA VAL A 618 -15.56 -9.32 14.21
C VAL A 618 -16.08 -8.71 15.52
N TYR A 619 -16.32 -7.40 15.52
CA TYR A 619 -16.82 -6.63 16.65
C TYR A 619 -18.33 -6.34 16.55
N GLU A 620 -18.96 -6.72 15.44
CA GLU A 620 -20.39 -6.50 15.18
C GLU A 620 -21.28 -6.91 16.35
N GLY A 621 -22.21 -6.01 16.71
CA GLY A 621 -23.16 -6.20 17.80
C GLY A 621 -22.58 -5.98 19.21
N GLY A 622 -21.30 -5.62 19.35
CA GLY A 622 -20.72 -5.13 20.60
C GLY A 622 -20.84 -3.60 20.74
N GLU A 623 -20.76 -3.10 21.96
CA GLU A 623 -20.66 -1.68 22.32
C GLU A 623 -19.38 -1.45 23.14
N PHE A 624 -18.49 -0.62 22.61
CA PHE A 624 -17.16 -0.38 23.20
C PHE A 624 -17.10 1.00 23.82
N HIS A 625 -16.77 1.06 25.10
CA HIS A 625 -16.68 2.30 25.85
C HIS A 625 -15.25 2.83 25.84
N VAL A 626 -15.10 4.14 25.62
CA VAL A 626 -13.83 4.84 25.55
C VAL A 626 -13.86 6.01 26.54
N GLU A 627 -12.79 6.11 27.33
CA GLU A 627 -12.52 7.24 28.20
C GLU A 627 -11.56 8.21 27.52
N ILE A 628 -11.86 9.49 27.65
CA ILE A 628 -11.19 10.56 26.92
C ILE A 628 -10.82 11.66 27.93
N THR A 629 -9.55 12.00 28.01
CA THR A 629 -9.05 13.09 28.86
C THR A 629 -8.40 14.17 27.99
N LEU A 630 -8.95 15.37 28.05
CA LEU A 630 -8.43 16.53 27.34
C LEU A 630 -7.29 17.17 28.15
N PRO A 631 -6.15 17.52 27.52
CA PRO A 631 -5.10 18.25 28.20
C PRO A 631 -5.52 19.70 28.49
N PRO A 632 -4.91 20.37 29.50
CA PRO A 632 -5.26 21.76 29.85
C PRO A 632 -5.04 22.79 28.73
N ASP A 633 -4.24 22.45 27.74
CA ASP A 633 -3.93 23.26 26.54
C ASP A 633 -4.56 22.68 25.26
N TYR A 634 -5.58 21.84 25.40
CA TYR A 634 -6.41 21.41 24.28
C TYR A 634 -6.94 22.64 23.51
N PRO A 635 -6.90 22.66 22.16
CA PRO A 635 -6.64 21.55 21.24
C PRO A 635 -5.19 21.42 20.73
N PHE A 636 -4.21 22.10 21.34
CA PHE A 636 -2.84 22.08 20.83
C PHE A 636 -2.14 20.73 21.02
N HIS A 637 -2.46 20.04 22.11
CA HIS A 637 -2.09 18.64 22.33
C HIS A 637 -3.30 17.71 22.18
N SER A 638 -3.01 16.47 21.78
CA SER A 638 -4.02 15.45 21.54
C SER A 638 -4.76 15.04 22.82
N PRO A 639 -6.03 14.64 22.71
CA PRO A 639 -6.73 14.01 23.82
C PRO A 639 -6.08 12.66 24.13
N ARG A 640 -6.01 12.30 25.41
CA ARG A 640 -5.65 10.92 25.80
C ARG A 640 -6.90 10.07 25.76
N MET A 641 -6.89 9.00 24.97
CA MET A 641 -8.02 8.08 24.85
C MET A 641 -7.63 6.67 25.27
N LYS A 642 -8.54 5.99 25.98
CA LYS A 642 -8.38 4.59 26.40
C LYS A 642 -9.68 3.82 26.28
N PHE A 643 -9.63 2.59 25.79
CA PHE A 643 -10.76 1.67 25.84
C PHE A 643 -10.99 1.20 27.28
N LYS A 644 -12.22 1.37 27.79
CA LYS A 644 -12.68 0.74 29.03
C LYS A 644 -13.18 -0.67 28.79
N THR A 645 -13.85 -0.90 27.65
CA THR A 645 -14.28 -2.23 27.24
C THR A 645 -13.09 -3.05 26.76
N LYS A 646 -12.87 -4.25 27.32
CA LYS A 646 -11.84 -5.17 26.84
C LYS A 646 -12.12 -5.57 25.39
N ILE A 647 -11.09 -5.53 24.56
CA ILE A 647 -11.18 -5.83 23.13
C ILE A 647 -9.97 -6.64 22.68
N TYR A 648 -10.19 -7.65 21.85
CA TYR A 648 -9.10 -8.42 21.25
C TYR A 648 -8.68 -7.75 19.94
N HIS A 649 -7.67 -6.89 19.99
CA HIS A 649 -7.26 -6.04 18.87
C HIS A 649 -5.76 -5.76 18.87
N MET A 650 -5.08 -5.80 17.72
CA MET A 650 -3.61 -5.68 17.67
C MET A 650 -3.06 -4.27 17.95
N ASN A 651 -3.87 -3.23 17.70
CA ASN A 651 -3.52 -1.83 17.99
C ASN A 651 -4.11 -1.29 19.31
N ILE A 652 -4.70 -2.16 20.15
CA ILE A 652 -5.23 -1.79 21.48
C ILE A 652 -4.69 -2.80 22.49
N ASN A 653 -4.01 -2.34 23.53
CA ASN A 653 -3.44 -3.24 24.54
C ASN A 653 -4.44 -3.58 25.66
N ASP A 654 -4.07 -4.51 26.55
CA ASP A 654 -4.95 -4.96 27.65
C ASP A 654 -5.32 -3.87 28.66
N GLN A 655 -4.57 -2.77 28.68
CA GLN A 655 -4.85 -1.58 29.50
C GLN A 655 -5.71 -0.54 28.76
N GLY A 656 -6.20 -0.88 27.57
CA GLY A 656 -7.03 -0.02 26.73
C GLY A 656 -6.26 1.07 25.97
N GLY A 657 -4.93 1.09 26.03
CA GLY A 657 -4.09 2.05 25.31
C GLY A 657 -4.14 1.83 23.80
N ILE A 658 -4.21 2.91 23.02
CA ILE A 658 -4.51 2.89 21.58
C ILE A 658 -3.28 3.31 20.77
N CYS A 659 -2.93 2.55 19.73
CA CYS A 659 -2.01 2.98 18.69
C CYS A 659 -2.79 3.60 17.54
N LEU A 660 -2.89 4.92 17.56
CA LEU A 660 -3.46 5.68 16.46
C LEU A 660 -2.61 6.93 16.26
N ASP A 661 -2.14 7.15 15.03
CA ASP A 661 -1.24 8.24 14.66
C ASP A 661 -1.81 9.62 14.96
N ILE A 662 -3.12 9.83 14.72
CA ILE A 662 -3.80 11.09 15.04
C ILE A 662 -3.87 11.39 16.54
N LEU A 663 -3.64 10.40 17.41
CA LEU A 663 -3.51 10.61 18.86
C LEU A 663 -2.05 10.86 19.30
N LYS A 664 -1.10 10.70 18.37
CA LYS A 664 0.34 10.82 18.58
C LYS A 664 0.93 11.89 17.66
N THR A 665 1.59 11.46 16.58
CA THR A 665 2.41 12.30 15.69
C THR A 665 1.61 13.07 14.64
N ALA A 666 0.39 12.62 14.32
CA ALA A 666 -0.48 13.24 13.31
C ALA A 666 -1.63 14.06 13.93
N TRP A 667 -1.57 14.39 15.22
CA TRP A 667 -2.57 15.25 15.84
C TRP A 667 -2.50 16.65 15.23
N SER A 668 -3.67 17.17 14.86
CA SER A 668 -3.84 18.56 14.45
C SER A 668 -4.88 19.21 15.34
N PRO A 669 -4.65 20.46 15.80
CA PRO A 669 -5.66 21.21 16.56
C PRO A 669 -6.98 21.37 15.81
N ALA A 670 -7.03 21.17 14.49
CA ALA A 670 -8.26 21.19 13.69
C ALA A 670 -9.11 19.90 13.76
N LEU A 671 -8.59 18.83 14.39
CA LEU A 671 -9.33 17.59 14.61
C LEU A 671 -10.31 17.76 15.77
N SER A 672 -11.56 17.32 15.56
CA SER A 672 -12.59 17.26 16.60
C SER A 672 -12.58 15.91 17.30
N LEU A 673 -13.15 15.83 18.50
CA LEU A 673 -13.29 14.58 19.24
C LEU A 673 -14.15 13.57 18.47
N TYR A 674 -15.18 14.04 17.75
CA TYR A 674 -15.97 13.22 16.86
C TYR A 674 -15.14 12.57 15.75
N LYS A 675 -14.28 13.35 15.06
CA LYS A 675 -13.40 12.81 14.01
C LYS A 675 -12.46 11.74 14.57
N VAL A 676 -11.98 11.92 15.79
CA VAL A 676 -11.13 10.92 16.45
C VAL A 676 -11.91 9.64 16.76
N MET A 677 -13.16 9.75 17.23
CA MET A 677 -14.05 8.60 17.44
C MET A 677 -14.36 7.86 16.13
N LEU A 678 -14.53 8.57 15.01
CA LEU A 678 -14.69 7.97 13.69
C LEU A 678 -13.43 7.20 13.25
N SER A 679 -12.24 7.77 13.48
CA SER A 679 -10.98 7.07 13.20
C SER A 679 -10.80 5.82 14.07
N LEU A 680 -11.27 5.82 15.32
CA LEU A 680 -11.31 4.61 16.14
C LEU A 680 -12.24 3.54 15.56
N SER A 681 -13.43 3.93 15.09
CA SER A 681 -14.35 2.99 14.41
C SER A 681 -13.73 2.39 13.15
N SER A 682 -13.03 3.21 12.34
CA SER A 682 -12.28 2.74 11.17
C SER A 682 -11.10 1.83 11.54
N LEU A 683 -10.44 2.08 12.68
CA LEU A 683 -9.37 1.20 13.15
C LEU A 683 -9.90 -0.20 13.51
N LEU A 684 -11.14 -0.29 14.00
CA LEU A 684 -11.78 -1.57 14.28
C LEU A 684 -12.16 -2.35 13.01
N THR A 685 -12.49 -1.69 11.90
CA THR A 685 -12.71 -2.39 10.62
C THR A 685 -11.40 -2.80 9.97
N ASP A 686 -10.43 -1.90 9.99
CA ASP A 686 -9.16 -2.01 9.26
C ASP A 686 -7.97 -1.82 10.21
N PRO A 687 -7.65 -2.85 11.01
CA PRO A 687 -6.53 -2.77 11.95
C PRO A 687 -5.20 -2.67 11.19
N ASN A 688 -4.20 -2.05 11.81
CA ASN A 688 -2.88 -1.87 11.23
C ASN A 688 -1.87 -2.90 11.78
N PRO A 689 -1.61 -4.03 11.07
CA PRO A 689 -0.68 -5.04 11.54
C PRO A 689 0.80 -4.61 11.46
N ASN A 690 1.11 -3.48 10.81
CA ASN A 690 2.50 -2.98 10.68
C ASN A 690 2.94 -2.10 11.85
N ASP A 691 2.00 -1.63 12.68
CA ASP A 691 2.28 -0.89 13.92
C ASP A 691 1.45 -1.44 15.11
N PRO A 692 1.65 -2.72 15.49
CA PRO A 692 0.85 -3.34 16.54
C PRO A 692 1.38 -3.00 17.93
N LEU A 693 0.47 -2.65 18.85
CA LEU A 693 0.78 -2.63 20.29
C LEU A 693 0.84 -4.03 20.88
N VAL A 694 0.14 -4.99 20.26
CA VAL A 694 0.13 -6.40 20.66
C VAL A 694 0.58 -7.26 19.48
N PRO A 695 1.89 -7.48 19.30
CA PRO A 695 2.44 -8.21 18.15
C PRO A 695 1.85 -9.61 17.99
N ALA A 696 1.55 -10.32 19.09
CA ALA A 696 0.95 -11.65 19.05
C ALA A 696 -0.41 -11.67 18.32
N ILE A 697 -1.28 -10.68 18.58
CA ILE A 697 -2.59 -10.57 17.92
C ILE A 697 -2.40 -10.19 16.45
N ALA A 698 -1.44 -9.32 16.10
CA ALA A 698 -1.12 -9.01 14.71
C ALA A 698 -0.62 -10.24 13.94
N HIS A 699 0.26 -11.03 14.55
CA HIS A 699 0.72 -12.29 13.96
C HIS A 699 -0.43 -13.28 13.73
N GLU A 700 -1.37 -13.40 14.67
CA GLU A 700 -2.55 -14.26 14.52
C GLU A 700 -3.53 -13.72 13.46
N TYR A 701 -3.77 -12.41 13.43
CA TYR A 701 -4.61 -11.74 12.44
C TYR A 701 -4.11 -11.99 11.01
N VAL A 702 -2.79 -11.85 10.80
CA VAL A 702 -2.15 -12.02 9.50
C VAL A 702 -2.05 -13.49 9.10
N ARG A 703 -1.63 -14.39 10.00
CA ARG A 703 -1.33 -15.79 9.66
C ARG A 703 -2.51 -16.74 9.83
N ARG A 704 -3.41 -16.47 10.77
CA ARG A 704 -4.49 -17.37 11.20
C ARG A 704 -5.80 -16.59 11.38
N ARG A 705 -6.23 -15.90 10.31
CA ARG A 705 -7.39 -15.01 10.32
C ARG A 705 -8.66 -15.65 10.88
N LYS A 706 -8.95 -16.92 10.55
CA LYS A 706 -10.12 -17.64 11.10
C LYS A 706 -10.07 -17.80 12.62
N VAL A 707 -8.89 -18.06 13.19
CA VAL A 707 -8.67 -18.21 14.63
C VAL A 707 -8.78 -16.85 15.32
N HIS A 708 -8.14 -15.82 14.74
CA HIS A 708 -8.29 -14.45 15.18
C HIS A 708 -9.77 -14.05 15.22
N ASP A 709 -10.50 -14.24 14.12
CA ASP A 709 -11.88 -13.78 14.00
C ASP A 709 -12.82 -14.52 14.96
N SER A 710 -12.59 -15.81 15.17
CA SER A 710 -13.29 -16.59 16.20
C SER A 710 -13.05 -16.03 17.61
N THR A 711 -11.77 -15.76 17.94
CA THR A 711 -11.37 -15.24 19.24
C THR A 711 -11.91 -13.83 19.47
N ALA A 712 -11.81 -12.95 18.47
CA ALA A 712 -12.32 -11.60 18.52
C ALA A 712 -13.85 -11.57 18.69
N ARG A 713 -14.60 -12.37 17.92
CA ARG A 713 -16.07 -12.50 18.11
C ARG A 713 -16.45 -13.03 19.48
N ARG A 714 -15.67 -13.97 20.02
CA ARG A 714 -15.85 -14.48 21.39
C ARG A 714 -15.60 -13.38 22.42
N TRP A 715 -14.52 -12.61 22.29
CA TRP A 715 -14.23 -11.48 23.17
C TRP A 715 -15.30 -10.39 23.10
N THR A 716 -15.77 -10.04 21.90
CA THR A 716 -16.91 -9.12 21.71
C THR A 716 -18.14 -9.60 22.47
N THR A 717 -18.45 -10.90 22.38
CA THR A 717 -19.60 -11.48 23.09
C THR A 717 -19.42 -11.46 24.61
N LEU A 718 -18.20 -11.68 25.11
CA LEU A 718 -17.91 -11.74 26.54
C LEU A 718 -17.80 -10.37 27.22
N HIS A 719 -17.33 -9.36 26.50
CA HIS A 719 -16.91 -8.09 27.10
C HIS A 719 -17.64 -6.86 26.57
N ALA A 720 -18.18 -6.93 25.34
CA ALA A 720 -18.75 -5.76 24.66
C ALA A 720 -20.26 -5.87 24.41
N LYS A 721 -20.90 -7.02 24.61
CA LYS A 721 -22.37 -7.10 24.55
C LYS A 721 -22.99 -6.65 25.87
N PRO A 722 -24.10 -5.90 25.86
CA PRO A 722 -24.83 -5.63 27.10
C PRO A 722 -25.23 -6.97 27.73
N ILE A 723 -24.99 -7.13 29.02
CA ILE A 723 -25.61 -8.21 29.79
C ILE A 723 -27.10 -7.96 29.68
N THR A 724 -27.80 -8.76 28.87
CA THR A 724 -29.26 -8.85 28.95
C THR A 724 -29.58 -9.20 30.40
N ALA A 725 -30.18 -8.26 31.14
CA ALA A 725 -30.88 -8.61 32.35
C ALA A 725 -31.77 -9.83 32.04
N PRO A 726 -31.86 -10.83 32.94
CA PRO A 726 -32.75 -11.96 32.71
C PRO A 726 -34.14 -11.41 32.35
N PRO A 727 -34.82 -12.01 31.35
CA PRO A 727 -36.13 -11.53 30.94
C PRO A 727 -37.04 -11.45 32.19
N PRO A 728 -37.90 -10.42 32.29
CA PRO A 728 -38.90 -10.38 33.34
C PRO A 728 -39.68 -11.70 33.31
N PRO A 729 -40.05 -12.28 34.47
CA PRO A 729 -40.77 -13.54 34.50
C PRO A 729 -41.98 -13.43 33.56
N PRO A 730 -42.28 -14.49 32.78
CA PRO A 730 -43.36 -14.44 31.81
C PRO A 730 -44.64 -13.99 32.50
N PRO A 731 -45.49 -13.19 31.83
CA PRO A 731 -46.79 -12.83 32.38
C PRO A 731 -47.53 -14.13 32.72
N PRO A 732 -48.26 -14.17 33.86
CA PRO A 732 -48.92 -15.38 34.30
C PRO A 732 -49.81 -15.89 33.17
N ALA A 733 -49.69 -17.19 32.87
CA ALA A 733 -50.49 -17.86 31.84
C ALA A 733 -51.98 -17.54 32.06
N PRO A 734 -52.77 -17.35 30.98
CA PRO A 734 -54.20 -17.14 31.11
C PRO A 734 -54.79 -18.34 31.86
N ASN A 735 -55.40 -18.08 33.01
CA ASN A 735 -56.01 -19.13 33.81
C ASN A 735 -57.09 -19.83 32.98
N PRO A 736 -57.16 -21.17 33.04
CA PRO A 736 -58.19 -21.94 32.38
C PRO A 736 -59.57 -21.61 32.95
N ALA A 737 -60.56 -21.51 32.07
CA ALA A 737 -61.97 -21.43 32.45
C ALA A 737 -62.38 -22.66 33.30
N PRO A 738 -63.41 -22.53 34.14
CA PRO A 738 -63.39 -22.98 35.53
C PRO A 738 -63.71 -24.46 35.70
N ALA A 739 -62.98 -25.15 36.58
CA ALA A 739 -63.46 -26.35 37.24
C ALA A 739 -63.88 -25.99 38.68
N ARG A 740 -65.15 -26.22 38.97
CA ARG A 740 -65.80 -26.02 40.27
C ARG A 740 -65.09 -26.82 41.38
N SER A 741 -64.82 -26.15 42.50
CA SER A 741 -64.83 -26.58 43.93
C SER A 741 -64.23 -27.96 44.28
N ARG A 742 -63.38 -28.14 45.31
CA ARG A 742 -63.71 -27.85 46.73
C ARG A 742 -62.50 -28.15 47.67
N THR A 743 -62.27 -27.21 48.60
CA THR A 743 -61.88 -27.36 50.04
C THR A 743 -60.52 -27.91 50.55
N ARG A 744 -59.86 -27.03 51.34
CA ARG A 744 -59.20 -27.19 52.69
C ARG A 744 -57.94 -28.08 52.77
N THR A 745 -56.86 -27.82 53.52
CA THR A 745 -56.53 -26.93 54.66
C THR A 745 -55.01 -26.98 54.99
N ARG A 746 -54.46 -25.87 55.50
CA ARG A 746 -53.47 -25.66 56.61
C ARG A 746 -52.03 -26.26 56.64
N GLY A 747 -51.07 -25.37 56.95
CA GLY A 747 -49.98 -25.54 57.96
C GLY A 747 -48.54 -25.57 57.39
N ARG A 748 -47.73 -24.49 57.43
CA ARG A 748 -46.88 -23.93 58.54
C ARG A 748 -45.49 -24.60 58.69
N ALA A 749 -44.45 -23.96 58.10
CA ALA A 749 -43.15 -23.44 58.64
C ALA A 749 -42.40 -24.14 59.82
N PRO A 750 -41.12 -23.80 60.17
CA PRO A 750 -39.94 -23.28 59.42
C PRO A 750 -38.56 -23.85 59.94
N ASN A 751 -37.45 -23.13 59.66
CA ASN A 751 -36.12 -23.07 60.36
C ASN A 751 -35.04 -24.12 60.00
N ARG A 752 -33.72 -23.90 60.05
CA ARG A 752 -32.77 -22.76 60.25
C ARG A 752 -31.32 -23.27 60.02
N ASP A 753 -30.42 -22.37 59.65
CA ASP A 753 -28.98 -22.20 60.04
C ASP A 753 -27.82 -23.18 59.74
N ALA A 754 -26.66 -22.52 59.51
CA ALA A 754 -25.25 -22.83 59.84
C ALA A 754 -24.45 -23.84 58.96
N ILE A 755 -23.41 -23.43 58.21
CA ILE A 755 -22.00 -23.04 58.54
C ILE A 755 -21.02 -24.24 58.59
N MET A 756 -19.84 -24.02 57.97
CA MET A 756 -18.50 -24.65 58.13
C MET A 756 -17.98 -25.70 57.10
N VAL A 757 -16.72 -25.44 56.73
CA VAL A 757 -15.70 -26.11 55.88
C VAL A 757 -14.70 -26.81 56.87
N PRO A 758 -13.57 -27.50 56.53
CA PRO A 758 -13.04 -28.12 55.31
C PRO A 758 -12.48 -29.57 55.50
N ASP A 759 -11.98 -30.13 54.40
CA ASP A 759 -10.60 -30.63 54.21
C ASP A 759 -10.40 -32.09 53.73
N ASP A 760 -9.31 -32.22 52.98
CA ASP A 760 -8.42 -33.34 52.73
C ASP A 760 -8.49 -34.23 51.47
N SER A 761 -7.27 -34.52 51.00
CA SER A 761 -6.83 -34.70 49.60
C SER A 761 -6.59 -36.18 49.21
N PRO A 762 -5.65 -36.52 48.28
CA PRO A 762 -5.77 -36.87 46.85
C PRO A 762 -5.47 -38.40 46.62
N PRO A 763 -4.86 -38.96 45.55
CA PRO A 763 -4.55 -38.54 44.16
C PRO A 763 -4.85 -39.58 43.03
N THR A 764 -4.66 -39.14 41.77
CA THR A 764 -4.12 -39.83 40.56
C THR A 764 -4.67 -41.17 39.98
N ALA A 765 -4.80 -41.12 38.65
CA ALA A 765 -4.37 -42.11 37.62
C ALA A 765 -5.37 -43.08 36.96
N SER A 766 -5.51 -42.84 35.65
CA SER A 766 -5.38 -43.81 34.54
C SER A 766 -6.50 -44.80 34.20
N SER A 767 -7.01 -44.59 32.99
CA SER A 767 -7.01 -45.54 31.87
C SER A 767 -8.04 -46.69 31.79
N HIS A 768 -8.65 -46.73 30.60
CA HIS A 768 -8.80 -47.88 29.70
C HIS A 768 -10.14 -48.64 29.60
N LYS A 769 -10.49 -48.78 28.31
CA LYS A 769 -11.07 -49.94 27.59
C LYS A 769 -12.59 -50.09 27.51
N ARG A 770 -13.07 -49.70 26.31
CA ARG A 770 -13.68 -50.57 25.26
C ARG A 770 -14.59 -51.73 25.71
N LYS A 771 -15.83 -51.71 25.17
CA LYS A 771 -16.53 -52.84 24.50
C LYS A 771 -17.69 -52.21 23.69
N ARG A 772 -17.72 -52.28 22.36
CA ARG A 772 -18.08 -53.38 21.42
C ARG A 772 -19.58 -53.69 21.35
N GLY A 773 -20.07 -53.74 20.10
CA GLY A 773 -21.33 -54.33 19.63
C GLY A 773 -22.44 -53.29 19.55
N GLY A 774 -22.99 -52.90 18.39
CA GLY A 774 -23.21 -53.65 17.15
C GLY A 774 -24.70 -53.97 17.07
N ASP A 775 -25.44 -53.35 16.15
CA ASP A 775 -25.94 -54.04 14.96
C ASP A 775 -26.79 -53.09 14.09
N GLU A 776 -26.66 -53.31 12.79
CA GLU A 776 -27.36 -52.68 11.69
C GLU A 776 -28.75 -53.32 11.51
N ASP A 777 -29.71 -52.58 10.96
CA ASP A 777 -30.61 -53.21 9.98
C ASP A 777 -31.20 -52.18 9.00
N ARG A 778 -31.36 -52.66 7.77
CA ARG A 778 -31.72 -51.97 6.52
C ARG A 778 -33.23 -51.99 6.24
N ASP A 779 -33.58 -51.34 5.12
CA ASP A 779 -34.76 -51.58 4.25
C ASP A 779 -36.09 -50.87 4.66
N ASP A 780 -36.94 -50.32 3.78
CA ASP A 780 -36.97 -50.14 2.33
C ASP A 780 -38.12 -49.13 1.97
N ARG A 781 -38.04 -48.54 0.78
CA ARG A 781 -39.12 -48.12 -0.15
C ARG A 781 -40.35 -47.28 0.28
N SER A 782 -40.44 -46.09 -0.36
CA SER A 782 -41.27 -45.82 -1.57
C SER A 782 -42.37 -44.72 -1.53
N LYS A 783 -42.28 -43.89 -2.59
CA LYS A 783 -43.32 -43.47 -3.56
C LYS A 783 -44.25 -42.26 -3.31
N ARG A 784 -44.26 -41.43 -4.39
CA ARG A 784 -45.36 -40.63 -5.00
C ARG A 784 -45.66 -39.28 -4.31
N GLN A 785 -45.98 -38.18 -4.99
CA GLN A 785 -46.42 -37.94 -6.38
C GLN A 785 -46.35 -36.43 -6.71
N SER A 786 -46.10 -36.10 -8.00
CA SER A 786 -46.70 -35.05 -8.87
C SER A 786 -47.00 -33.65 -8.29
N THR A 787 -46.70 -32.52 -8.92
CA THR A 787 -47.00 -32.08 -10.30
C THR A 787 -46.09 -30.87 -10.61
N GLY A 788 -45.43 -30.77 -11.77
CA GLY A 788 -45.93 -30.08 -12.98
C GLY A 788 -45.30 -28.67 -13.06
N GLY A 789 -44.73 -28.17 -14.15
CA GLY A 789 -44.57 -28.63 -15.53
C GLY A 789 -44.18 -27.42 -16.40
N ALA A 790 -43.56 -27.74 -17.55
CA ALA A 790 -43.20 -26.89 -18.69
C ALA A 790 -41.95 -25.97 -18.55
N GLY A 791 -40.93 -26.05 -19.41
CA GLY A 791 -40.69 -26.88 -20.60
C GLY A 791 -40.07 -26.07 -21.74
N SER A 792 -38.93 -26.55 -22.26
CA SER A 792 -38.39 -26.48 -23.64
C SER A 792 -36.85 -26.33 -23.57
N SER A 793 -36.05 -27.38 -23.76
CA SER A 793 -35.64 -28.05 -25.03
C SER A 793 -34.82 -27.11 -25.93
N ARG A 794 -33.59 -27.40 -26.40
CA ARG A 794 -33.05 -28.62 -27.03
C ARG A 794 -31.51 -28.59 -27.12
N SER A 795 -30.94 -29.80 -27.21
CA SER A 795 -29.72 -30.25 -27.92
C SER A 795 -28.35 -29.64 -27.52
N GLY A 796 -27.26 -30.37 -27.32
CA GLY A 796 -26.81 -31.67 -27.84
C GLY A 796 -25.34 -31.47 -28.25
N GLY A 797 -24.43 -32.36 -27.87
CA GLY A 797 -23.04 -32.31 -28.34
C GLY A 797 -22.00 -32.69 -27.29
N ALA A 798 -21.51 -33.93 -27.39
CA ALA A 798 -20.29 -34.38 -26.75
C ALA A 798 -19.06 -33.74 -27.43
N GLY A 799 -18.00 -33.50 -26.66
CA GLY A 799 -16.72 -33.01 -27.19
C GLY A 799 -15.66 -32.89 -26.10
N SER A 800 -14.96 -33.98 -25.84
CA SER A 800 -13.68 -34.01 -25.12
C SER A 800 -12.56 -33.51 -26.03
N GLY A 801 -11.81 -32.49 -25.60
CA GLY A 801 -10.63 -31.96 -26.29
C GLY A 801 -9.97 -30.82 -25.50
N PRO A 802 -8.65 -30.61 -25.63
CA PRO A 802 -7.78 -30.09 -24.57
C PRO A 802 -7.79 -28.55 -24.44
N GLU A 803 -7.54 -28.09 -23.22
CA GLU A 803 -7.44 -26.69 -22.84
C GLU A 803 -6.08 -26.12 -23.32
N VAL A 804 -6.12 -25.32 -24.38
CA VAL A 804 -4.97 -24.62 -24.97
C VAL A 804 -4.94 -23.20 -24.39
N ILE A 805 -3.87 -22.86 -23.68
CA ILE A 805 -3.57 -21.54 -23.11
C ILE A 805 -2.63 -20.82 -24.10
N VAL A 806 -3.06 -19.66 -24.60
CA VAL A 806 -2.49 -18.92 -25.74
C VAL A 806 -2.69 -17.41 -25.46
N ILE A 807 -1.79 -16.44 -25.74
CA ILE A 807 -0.41 -16.34 -26.25
C ILE A 807 0.12 -14.94 -25.82
N ASP A 808 1.44 -14.81 -25.87
CA ASP A 808 2.42 -13.75 -25.54
C ASP A 808 2.16 -12.28 -25.94
N ASP A 809 2.79 -11.35 -25.20
CA ASP A 809 4.04 -10.64 -25.58
C ASP A 809 4.74 -10.02 -24.35
#